data_AF-A0A8H5T9Z6-F1
#
_entry.id   AF-A0A8H5T9Z6-F1
#
_cell.length_a   1.000
_cell.length_b   1.000
_cell.length_c   1.000
_cell.angle_alpha   90.00
_cell.angle_beta   90.00
_cell.angle_gamma   90.00
#
_symmetry.space_group_name_H-M   'P 1'
#
loop_
_entity.id
_entity.type
_entity.pdbx_description
1 polymer ?
#
loop_
_entity_poly.entity_id
_entity_poly.type
_entity_poly.pdbx_seq_one_letter_code
_entity_poly.pdbx_strand_id
1 'polypeptide(L)'
;MHRAADRALETFKVNWHLGFTAFGGPPVHFKIFHDKFVNKLGWIDEQIYQELFGVAQALSGPASTKMLYCINLIHGGLLQAVIAFFIWSLPGCLGMFGLSVGVSNIGDSLPRAVYALLSGLNAATVGIITLAAVELSEKAITDQTTRLLVFFTAAAGILYNTLWYFPVLIVAAGCCAVVYDYRWLHRPVRAVKHAVLSVGRRRATENGNAADASDSGLALREQDASDTREAEPRIIPQEYRLNFSWKSGTTIIATFLITFIIVVVLRGSLSDAPLLYKLFANLYLAGTIIFGGGPVVIPLLREYVVAEGWVSPRDFLIGLAIAQAFPGPNFNFAVFLGGLTAAHGGYPAIVGSLIAYLGIFVPGMVLVHGTMGVWGVLRSRRWVKSAVRGVNAGAVGLIYTAVYRIWQVGYIDEGFQSGKSLADDPWWVVVTATAFVGGRYFGVAAPLAILLGASMGLLRSSDMVDCGIGSQPDGAISTPNNRGIGDLNITDINSINQVFFAWHLKRTQHIVSIMSSDNSNQSILILGGGCFGLATAFELAQKGYKNVTILEKDVDVPSRFSAAYDLNKVIRAEYADDFYTQLALDSIHKWQSDPLYSPHYHETGFLNVTSGKAAQNTKGAVESYYQSLQKNPAFNGQTTRVNSSEEIKKLVPKFTGPLNGFVGYHNKLAGYGHSANALRAVYEECIKLGVKFHLGKDGEVESLLYASSREGTICVGAKTLNGNIHCADKTIVALGADAANLLPRIGKQMTGRAWGVAHIQLTDEEAAELKGIPVTNVRDLAFFFEPDLKTKKLKFCHMGGAFTNYSYSKDGLSIPFPNLADSQFMPLEDEVHIRQLLKEVFPHLAERPLIDQHLCWFADTDDSDFIIDYVPGTNASLAVLSGDSGHGFKMLPIFGQFVHKLLVDEKQSQPKWQWKDSKPKAAAVWRSSDSQELSGVPRAKL
;
A
#
# COMPACT_ATOMS: atom_id res chain seq x y z
N MET A 1 -17.61 43.10 -43.07
CA MET A 1 -18.15 42.23 -42.01
C MET A 1 -18.49 40.82 -42.49
N HIS A 2 -19.32 40.61 -43.53
CA HIS A 2 -19.71 39.26 -44.03
C HIS A 2 -18.59 38.21 -44.04
N ARG A 3 -17.49 38.41 -44.79
CA ARG A 3 -16.35 37.46 -44.85
C ARG A 3 -15.71 37.05 -43.50
N ALA A 4 -15.94 37.80 -42.41
CA ALA A 4 -15.48 37.43 -41.07
C ALA A 4 -16.53 36.59 -40.32
N ALA A 5 -17.83 36.93 -40.48
CA ALA A 5 -18.94 36.13 -39.97
C ALA A 5 -19.01 34.76 -40.67
N ASP A 6 -18.78 34.71 -41.99
CA ASP A 6 -18.78 33.47 -42.77
C ASP A 6 -17.68 32.50 -42.28
N ARG A 7 -16.45 33.02 -42.07
CA ARG A 7 -15.33 32.26 -41.49
C ARG A 7 -15.56 31.86 -40.03
N ALA A 8 -16.24 32.69 -39.24
CA ALA A 8 -16.61 32.34 -37.87
C ALA A 8 -17.67 31.22 -37.84
N LEU A 9 -18.65 31.26 -38.74
CA LEU A 9 -19.66 30.22 -38.92
C LEU A 9 -19.06 28.90 -39.44
N GLU A 10 -18.10 28.97 -40.36
CA GLU A 10 -17.30 27.82 -40.80
C GLU A 10 -16.51 27.22 -39.62
N THR A 11 -15.79 28.06 -38.87
CA THR A 11 -15.06 27.67 -37.66
C THR A 11 -15.99 26.98 -36.66
N PHE A 12 -17.20 27.50 -36.45
CA PHE A 12 -18.20 26.87 -35.60
C PHE A 12 -18.65 25.52 -36.17
N LYS A 13 -19.13 25.46 -37.42
CA LYS A 13 -19.60 24.22 -38.08
C LYS A 13 -18.55 23.11 -38.05
N VAL A 14 -17.28 23.47 -38.23
CA VAL A 14 -16.17 22.52 -38.21
C VAL A 14 -15.78 22.10 -36.79
N ASN A 15 -15.80 22.99 -35.79
CA ASN A 15 -15.24 22.69 -34.46
C ASN A 15 -16.28 22.34 -33.37
N TRP A 16 -17.56 22.65 -33.52
CA TRP A 16 -18.56 22.57 -32.43
C TRP A 16 -18.62 21.23 -31.71
N HIS A 17 -18.57 20.12 -32.46
CA HIS A 17 -18.68 18.77 -31.91
C HIS A 17 -17.40 18.34 -31.15
N LEU A 18 -16.24 18.94 -31.43
CA LEU A 18 -14.97 18.47 -30.87
C LEU A 18 -14.92 18.55 -29.33
N GLY A 19 -15.55 19.57 -28.74
CA GLY A 19 -15.68 19.69 -27.28
C GLY A 19 -16.62 18.66 -26.64
N PHE A 20 -17.40 17.92 -27.45
CA PHE A 20 -18.31 16.85 -27.01
C PHE A 20 -17.84 15.45 -27.43
N THR A 21 -16.96 15.32 -28.44
CA THR A 21 -16.59 14.02 -29.04
C THR A 21 -15.12 13.64 -28.88
N ALA A 22 -14.26 14.53 -28.41
CA ALA A 22 -12.83 14.23 -28.22
C ALA A 22 -12.57 13.72 -26.79
N PHE A 23 -12.60 12.40 -26.62
CA PHE A 23 -12.31 11.70 -25.36
C PHE A 23 -10.89 11.13 -25.36
N GLY A 24 -10.36 10.76 -24.18
CA GLY A 24 -9.07 10.07 -24.04
C GLY A 24 -7.84 10.99 -23.98
N GLY A 25 -8.04 12.29 -23.83
CA GLY A 25 -6.98 13.25 -23.53
C GLY A 25 -6.04 13.59 -24.70
N PRO A 26 -4.97 14.38 -24.45
CA PRO A 26 -4.17 14.98 -25.51
C PRO A 26 -3.65 14.02 -26.59
N PRO A 27 -3.13 12.81 -26.28
CA PRO A 27 -2.68 11.85 -27.30
C PRO A 27 -3.76 11.51 -28.34
N VAL A 28 -5.00 11.25 -27.89
CA VAL A 28 -6.13 10.94 -28.77
C VAL A 28 -6.58 12.18 -29.53
N HIS A 29 -6.59 13.36 -28.89
CA HIS A 29 -6.98 14.60 -29.53
C HIS A 29 -6.08 14.95 -30.72
N PHE A 30 -4.77 14.68 -30.60
CA PHE A 30 -3.84 14.83 -31.72
C PHE A 30 -4.24 13.93 -32.90
N LYS A 31 -4.52 12.65 -32.68
CA LYS A 31 -5.02 11.77 -33.76
C LYS A 31 -6.31 12.31 -34.39
N ILE A 32 -7.28 12.74 -33.58
CA ILE A 32 -8.53 13.35 -34.07
C ILE A 32 -8.26 14.59 -34.93
N PHE A 33 -7.32 15.46 -34.52
CA PHE A 33 -6.95 16.65 -35.27
C PHE A 33 -6.17 16.33 -36.55
N HIS A 34 -5.32 15.29 -36.53
CA HIS A 34 -4.64 14.77 -37.71
C HIS A 34 -5.63 14.28 -38.76
N ASP A 35 -6.49 13.33 -38.38
CA ASP A 35 -7.50 12.75 -39.26
C ASP A 35 -8.48 13.78 -39.81
N LYS A 36 -8.79 14.82 -39.02
CA LYS A 36 -9.73 15.86 -39.41
C LYS A 36 -9.10 16.97 -40.25
N PHE A 37 -8.02 17.60 -39.78
CA PHE A 37 -7.46 18.80 -40.40
C PHE A 37 -6.36 18.52 -41.43
N VAL A 38 -5.71 17.35 -41.37
CA VAL A 38 -4.77 16.89 -42.39
C VAL A 38 -5.50 15.99 -43.39
N ASN A 39 -6.03 14.84 -42.94
CA ASN A 39 -6.49 13.79 -43.86
C ASN A 39 -7.84 14.09 -44.53
N LYS A 40 -8.81 14.67 -43.80
CA LYS A 40 -10.18 14.92 -44.32
C LYS A 40 -10.40 16.31 -44.90
N LEU A 41 -9.96 17.37 -44.20
CA LEU A 41 -10.22 18.76 -44.59
C LEU A 41 -9.07 19.42 -45.37
N GLY A 42 -7.85 18.88 -45.29
CA GLY A 42 -6.68 19.45 -45.97
C GLY A 42 -6.30 20.87 -45.53
N TRP A 43 -6.74 21.32 -44.33
CA TRP A 43 -6.46 22.66 -43.79
C TRP A 43 -4.98 22.90 -43.53
N ILE A 44 -4.23 21.85 -43.18
CA ILE A 44 -2.78 21.88 -42.98
C ILE A 44 -2.15 20.58 -43.48
N ASP A 45 -0.89 20.65 -43.93
CA ASP A 45 -0.13 19.47 -44.35
C ASP A 45 0.56 18.76 -43.17
N GLU A 46 1.07 17.54 -43.42
CA GLU A 46 1.80 16.74 -42.43
C GLU A 46 2.97 17.49 -41.77
N GLN A 47 3.71 18.31 -42.52
CA GLN A 47 4.88 18.99 -41.97
C GLN A 47 4.44 20.11 -41.01
N ILE A 48 3.45 20.91 -41.39
CA ILE A 48 2.84 21.91 -40.52
C ILE A 48 2.24 21.23 -39.29
N TYR A 49 1.57 20.09 -39.45
CA TYR A 49 1.03 19.31 -38.35
C TYR A 49 2.12 18.90 -37.34
N GLN A 50 3.22 18.30 -37.80
CA GLN A 50 4.33 17.87 -36.94
C GLN A 50 5.09 19.04 -36.30
N GLU A 51 5.21 20.18 -37.00
CA GLU A 51 5.75 21.42 -36.44
C GLU A 51 4.87 21.98 -35.32
N LEU A 52 3.55 22.06 -35.54
CA LEU A 52 2.58 22.54 -34.54
C LEU A 52 2.50 21.61 -33.33
N PHE A 53 2.56 20.29 -33.55
CA PHE A 53 2.64 19.29 -32.47
C PHE A 53 3.85 19.56 -31.58
N GLY A 54 5.02 19.78 -32.18
CA GLY A 54 6.24 20.10 -31.43
C GLY A 54 6.17 21.42 -30.67
N VAL A 55 5.64 22.48 -31.27
CA VAL A 55 5.40 23.77 -30.58
C VAL A 55 4.42 23.59 -29.40
N ALA A 56 3.36 22.80 -29.60
CA ALA A 56 2.36 22.54 -28.57
C ALA A 56 2.91 21.72 -27.39
N GLN A 57 3.91 20.85 -27.61
CA GLN A 57 4.59 20.10 -26.55
C GLN A 57 5.73 20.90 -25.88
N ALA A 58 6.46 21.72 -26.66
CA ALA A 58 7.59 22.51 -26.18
C ALA A 58 7.21 23.67 -25.25
N LEU A 59 6.01 24.23 -25.41
CA LEU A 59 5.49 25.32 -24.58
C LEU A 59 4.62 24.78 -23.44
N SER A 60 4.48 25.56 -22.38
CA SER A 60 3.61 25.19 -21.25
C SER A 60 2.12 25.35 -21.56
N GLY A 61 1.27 24.76 -20.70
CA GLY A 61 -0.19 24.74 -20.84
C GLY A 61 -0.72 23.58 -21.71
N PRO A 62 -2.04 23.53 -21.98
CA PRO A 62 -2.71 22.33 -22.49
C PRO A 62 -2.40 22.07 -23.98
N ALA A 63 -1.50 21.11 -24.25
CA ALA A 63 -0.94 20.86 -25.58
C ALA A 63 -1.98 20.67 -26.71
N SER A 64 -3.01 19.84 -26.52
CA SER A 64 -4.07 19.67 -27.53
C SER A 64 -4.88 20.95 -27.79
N THR A 65 -5.15 21.73 -26.74
CA THR A 65 -5.86 23.02 -26.87
C THR A 65 -5.02 24.04 -27.65
N LYS A 66 -3.72 24.12 -27.36
CA LYS A 66 -2.77 24.96 -28.11
C LYS A 66 -2.68 24.54 -29.57
N MET A 67 -2.69 23.24 -29.86
CA MET A 67 -2.64 22.75 -31.23
C MET A 67 -3.90 23.10 -32.02
N LEU A 68 -5.10 22.87 -31.47
CA LEU A 68 -6.35 23.27 -32.11
C LEU A 68 -6.42 24.78 -32.37
N TYR A 69 -5.97 25.57 -31.39
CA TYR A 69 -5.85 27.02 -31.52
C TYR A 69 -4.91 27.40 -32.67
N CYS A 70 -3.72 26.82 -32.76
CA CYS A 70 -2.77 27.10 -33.83
C CYS A 70 -3.29 26.72 -35.23
N ILE A 71 -4.01 25.60 -35.35
CA ILE A 71 -4.64 25.19 -36.61
C ILE A 71 -5.66 26.24 -37.07
N ASN A 72 -6.56 26.66 -36.19
CA ASN A 72 -7.57 27.68 -36.50
C ASN A 72 -6.95 29.09 -36.65
N LEU A 73 -5.81 29.36 -36.00
CA LEU A 73 -5.03 30.59 -36.15
C LEU A 73 -4.36 30.70 -37.52
N ILE A 74 -3.85 29.59 -38.06
CA ILE A 74 -3.30 29.52 -39.43
C ILE A 74 -4.42 29.61 -40.47
N HIS A 75 -5.53 28.89 -40.26
CA HIS A 75 -6.63 28.81 -41.21
C HIS A 75 -7.46 30.11 -41.29
N GLY A 76 -7.87 30.65 -40.14
CA GLY A 76 -8.81 31.77 -40.07
C GLY A 76 -8.23 33.08 -39.55
N GLY A 77 -7.26 33.01 -38.64
CA GLY A 77 -6.72 34.15 -37.89
C GLY A 77 -7.11 34.13 -36.40
N LEU A 78 -6.77 35.20 -35.67
CA LEU A 78 -6.92 35.29 -34.21
C LEU A 78 -8.37 35.06 -33.75
N LEU A 79 -9.36 35.65 -34.42
CA LEU A 79 -10.76 35.55 -34.02
C LEU A 79 -11.24 34.09 -34.08
N GLN A 80 -10.88 33.37 -35.14
CA GLN A 80 -11.23 31.96 -35.36
C GLN A 80 -10.50 31.06 -34.36
N ALA A 81 -9.25 31.37 -34.03
CA ALA A 81 -8.49 30.67 -32.99
C ALA A 81 -9.16 30.81 -31.60
N VAL A 82 -9.59 32.02 -31.23
CA VAL A 82 -10.30 32.29 -29.96
C VAL A 82 -11.68 31.63 -29.94
N ILE A 83 -12.45 31.71 -31.03
CA ILE A 83 -13.74 31.03 -31.16
C ILE A 83 -13.56 29.51 -31.02
N ALA A 84 -12.59 28.92 -31.72
CA ALA A 84 -12.30 27.49 -31.63
C ALA A 84 -11.86 27.08 -30.21
N PHE A 85 -11.06 27.90 -29.51
CA PHE A 85 -10.68 27.67 -28.12
C PHE A 85 -11.89 27.58 -27.18
N PHE A 86 -12.81 28.54 -27.25
CA PHE A 86 -14.01 28.54 -26.41
C PHE A 86 -14.94 27.38 -26.75
N ILE A 87 -15.22 27.14 -28.04
CA ILE A 87 -16.03 26.01 -28.50
C ILE A 87 -15.48 24.66 -28.02
N TRP A 88 -14.16 24.51 -28.03
CA TRP A 88 -13.45 23.31 -27.63
C TRP A 88 -13.47 23.05 -26.12
N SER A 89 -13.32 24.11 -25.31
CA SER A 89 -13.10 23.98 -23.87
C SER A 89 -14.35 24.23 -23.03
N LEU A 90 -15.29 25.08 -23.47
CA LEU A 90 -16.50 25.42 -22.71
C LEU A 90 -17.42 24.23 -22.42
N PRO A 91 -17.66 23.25 -23.32
CA PRO A 91 -18.54 22.11 -23.00
C PRO A 91 -18.05 21.32 -21.78
N GLY A 92 -16.76 20.96 -21.76
CA GLY A 92 -16.14 20.31 -20.60
C GLY A 92 -16.04 21.25 -19.38
N CYS A 93 -15.84 22.56 -19.57
CA CYS A 93 -15.82 23.53 -18.47
C CYS A 93 -17.19 23.61 -17.76
N LEU A 94 -18.29 23.67 -18.52
CA LEU A 94 -19.66 23.65 -17.99
C LEU A 94 -19.98 22.32 -17.30
N GLY A 95 -19.51 21.20 -17.87
CA GLY A 95 -19.62 19.88 -17.26
C GLY A 95 -18.89 19.78 -15.91
N MET A 96 -17.62 20.21 -15.85
CA MET A 96 -16.83 20.20 -14.62
C MET A 96 -17.33 21.22 -13.58
N PHE A 97 -17.90 22.35 -14.01
CA PHE A 97 -18.62 23.27 -13.12
C PHE A 97 -19.87 22.60 -12.54
N GLY A 98 -20.72 21.99 -13.37
CA GLY A 98 -21.89 21.24 -12.92
C GLY A 98 -21.52 20.10 -11.95
N LEU A 99 -20.40 19.41 -12.21
CA LEU A 99 -19.86 18.42 -11.28
C LEU A 99 -19.42 19.03 -9.95
N SER A 100 -18.80 20.21 -9.94
CA SER A 100 -18.40 20.87 -8.67
C SER A 100 -19.60 21.24 -7.82
N VAL A 101 -20.68 21.73 -8.46
CA VAL A 101 -21.95 21.97 -7.79
C VAL A 101 -22.56 20.66 -7.28
N GLY A 102 -22.54 19.59 -8.08
CA GLY A 102 -23.01 18.27 -7.64
C GLY A 102 -22.25 17.73 -6.43
N VAL A 103 -20.92 17.65 -6.50
CA VAL A 103 -20.05 17.11 -5.44
C VAL A 103 -20.12 17.95 -4.17
N SER A 104 -20.19 19.29 -4.26
CA SER A 104 -20.36 20.15 -3.08
C SER A 104 -21.69 19.98 -2.33
N ASN A 105 -22.66 19.23 -2.89
CA ASN A 105 -23.95 18.93 -2.27
C ASN A 105 -24.12 17.43 -1.91
N ILE A 106 -23.07 16.61 -2.03
CA ILE A 106 -23.08 15.18 -1.70
C ILE A 106 -22.41 14.98 -0.33
N GLY A 107 -23.00 14.14 0.52
CA GLY A 107 -22.47 13.78 1.83
C GLY A 107 -21.20 12.92 1.76
N ASP A 108 -20.58 12.64 2.91
CA ASP A 108 -19.18 12.16 2.92
C ASP A 108 -18.93 10.75 2.33
N SER A 109 -19.98 9.96 2.13
CA SER A 109 -19.95 8.61 1.55
C SER A 109 -20.75 8.54 0.24
N LEU A 110 -20.08 8.22 -0.87
CA LEU A 110 -20.71 7.77 -2.11
C LEU A 110 -21.07 6.27 -2.03
N PRO A 111 -22.09 5.78 -2.74
CA PRO A 111 -22.36 4.34 -2.86
C PRO A 111 -21.26 3.58 -3.63
N ARG A 112 -20.91 2.36 -3.19
CA ARG A 112 -19.97 1.41 -3.86
C ARG A 112 -20.05 1.37 -5.38
N ALA A 113 -21.27 1.32 -5.94
CA ALA A 113 -21.49 1.28 -7.38
C ALA A 113 -20.85 2.48 -8.11
N VAL A 114 -20.79 3.65 -7.46
CA VAL A 114 -20.10 4.83 -8.00
C VAL A 114 -18.59 4.62 -8.00
N TYR A 115 -17.98 4.16 -6.90
CA TYR A 115 -16.54 3.88 -6.87
C TYR A 115 -16.11 2.81 -7.88
N ALA A 116 -16.88 1.73 -8.01
CA ALA A 116 -16.63 0.68 -8.99
C ALA A 116 -16.77 1.19 -10.44
N LEU A 117 -17.76 2.04 -10.72
CA LEU A 117 -17.91 2.75 -12.00
C LEU A 117 -16.71 3.67 -12.28
N LEU A 118 -16.26 4.46 -11.30
CA LEU A 118 -15.11 5.36 -11.44
C LEU A 118 -13.81 4.60 -11.73
N SER A 119 -13.59 3.46 -11.06
CA SER A 119 -12.47 2.56 -11.33
C SER A 119 -12.53 1.96 -12.74
N GLY A 120 -13.72 1.55 -13.20
CA GLY A 120 -13.96 1.09 -14.57
C GLY A 120 -13.66 2.15 -15.63
N LEU A 121 -14.07 3.41 -15.38
CA LEU A 121 -13.75 4.57 -16.23
C LEU A 121 -12.24 4.82 -16.30
N ASN A 122 -11.54 4.81 -15.16
CA ASN A 122 -10.10 5.00 -15.09
C ASN A 122 -9.34 3.90 -15.84
N ALA A 123 -9.67 2.63 -15.60
CA ALA A 123 -9.04 1.48 -16.25
C ALA A 123 -9.16 1.55 -17.78
N ALA A 124 -10.36 1.78 -18.30
CA ALA A 124 -10.56 1.95 -19.74
C ALA A 124 -9.81 3.17 -20.30
N THR A 125 -9.76 4.28 -19.56
CA THR A 125 -9.02 5.47 -19.97
C THR A 125 -7.50 5.20 -20.06
N VAL A 126 -6.92 4.47 -19.10
CA VAL A 126 -5.50 4.06 -19.17
C VAL A 126 -5.23 3.21 -20.41
N GLY A 127 -6.14 2.31 -20.80
CA GLY A 127 -6.02 1.50 -22.01
C GLY A 127 -6.02 2.35 -23.29
N ILE A 128 -6.91 3.34 -23.38
CA ILE A 128 -7.00 4.28 -24.51
C ILE A 128 -5.79 5.22 -24.58
N ILE A 129 -5.28 5.72 -23.45
CA ILE A 129 -4.06 6.53 -23.42
C ILE A 129 -2.85 5.69 -23.85
N THR A 130 -2.78 4.43 -23.42
CA THR A 130 -1.72 3.47 -23.83
C THR A 130 -1.75 3.22 -25.34
N LEU A 131 -2.94 3.05 -25.92
CA LEU A 131 -3.11 2.92 -27.37
C LEU A 131 -2.56 4.14 -28.12
N ALA A 132 -2.95 5.34 -27.70
CA ALA A 132 -2.49 6.56 -28.34
C ALA A 132 -0.98 6.82 -28.12
N ALA A 133 -0.40 6.36 -27.01
CA ALA A 133 1.05 6.38 -26.79
C ALA A 133 1.79 5.52 -27.82
N VAL A 134 1.31 4.29 -28.07
CA VAL A 134 1.86 3.38 -29.09
C VAL A 134 1.74 3.98 -30.48
N GLU A 135 0.55 4.43 -30.90
CA GLU A 135 0.33 5.01 -32.23
C GLU A 135 1.15 6.30 -32.48
N LEU A 136 1.38 7.12 -31.44
CA LEU A 136 2.27 8.28 -31.55
C LEU A 136 3.76 7.88 -31.59
N SER A 137 4.15 6.80 -30.90
CA SER A 137 5.52 6.28 -30.95
C SER A 137 5.87 5.72 -32.33
N GLU A 138 4.94 5.01 -32.98
CA GLU A 138 5.09 4.52 -34.36
C GLU A 138 5.36 5.67 -35.35
N LYS A 139 4.80 6.86 -35.11
CA LYS A 139 5.02 8.07 -35.95
C LYS A 139 6.24 8.91 -35.53
N ALA A 140 6.56 8.99 -34.25
CA ALA A 140 7.64 9.83 -33.73
C ALA A 140 9.03 9.18 -33.81
N ILE A 141 9.10 7.84 -33.86
CA ILE A 141 10.36 7.09 -33.99
C ILE A 141 10.74 7.02 -35.47
N THR A 142 11.41 8.06 -35.96
CA THR A 142 11.92 8.13 -37.34
C THR A 142 13.24 7.41 -37.55
N ASP A 143 14.02 7.20 -36.49
CA ASP A 143 15.41 6.74 -36.55
C ASP A 143 15.89 6.24 -35.17
N GLN A 144 17.11 5.68 -35.12
CA GLN A 144 17.66 5.12 -33.88
C GLN A 144 17.85 6.18 -32.78
N THR A 145 18.10 7.46 -33.13
CA THR A 145 18.25 8.54 -32.14
C THR A 145 16.92 8.83 -31.47
N THR A 146 15.86 9.03 -32.25
CA THR A 146 14.50 9.27 -31.72
C THR A 146 13.98 8.07 -30.93
N ARG A 147 14.30 6.84 -31.36
CA ARG A 147 14.01 5.61 -30.59
C ARG A 147 14.64 5.63 -29.20
N LEU A 148 15.93 5.96 -29.11
CA LEU A 148 16.64 6.07 -27.83
C LEU A 148 16.07 7.22 -26.97
N LEU A 149 15.73 8.36 -27.58
CA LEU A 149 15.12 9.48 -26.86
C LEU A 149 13.76 9.12 -26.25
N VAL A 150 12.87 8.44 -26.99
CA VAL A 150 11.59 7.94 -26.45
C VAL A 150 11.84 7.01 -25.26
N PHE A 151 12.73 6.02 -25.40
CA PHE A 151 13.05 5.07 -24.33
C PHE A 151 13.63 5.75 -23.08
N PHE A 152 14.67 6.57 -23.24
CA PHE A 152 15.35 7.20 -22.10
C PHE A 152 14.47 8.22 -21.40
N THR A 153 13.66 9.01 -22.12
CA THR A 153 12.74 9.97 -21.47
C THR A 153 11.59 9.27 -20.75
N ALA A 154 11.06 8.17 -21.30
CA ALA A 154 10.07 7.33 -20.62
C ALA A 154 10.62 6.72 -19.31
N ALA A 155 11.77 6.05 -19.39
CA ALA A 155 12.42 5.41 -18.26
C ALA A 155 12.82 6.43 -17.17
N ALA A 156 13.43 7.54 -17.58
CA ALA A 156 13.78 8.63 -16.68
C ALA A 156 12.55 9.20 -15.94
N GLY A 157 11.47 9.53 -16.68
CA GLY A 157 10.26 10.10 -16.07
C GLY A 157 9.51 9.14 -15.14
N ILE A 158 9.64 7.82 -15.33
CA ILE A 158 9.14 6.81 -14.41
C ILE A 158 9.97 6.81 -13.11
N LEU A 159 11.30 6.81 -13.23
CA LEU A 159 12.23 6.75 -12.10
C LEU A 159 12.22 8.00 -11.20
N TYR A 160 12.01 9.19 -11.77
CA TYR A 160 12.09 10.45 -11.01
C TYR A 160 10.89 11.37 -11.27
N ASN A 161 10.27 11.88 -10.20
CA ASN A 161 8.92 12.46 -10.22
C ASN A 161 8.86 13.96 -9.87
N THR A 162 9.92 14.73 -10.15
CA THR A 162 9.95 16.16 -9.81
C THR A 162 9.54 17.03 -10.99
N LEU A 163 8.76 18.07 -10.72
CA LEU A 163 8.05 18.88 -11.72
C LEU A 163 8.96 19.55 -12.78
N TRP A 164 10.14 20.02 -12.37
CA TRP A 164 11.12 20.62 -13.27
C TRP A 164 11.79 19.61 -14.21
N TYR A 165 11.65 18.30 -13.94
CA TYR A 165 12.38 17.25 -14.63
C TYR A 165 11.84 16.99 -16.04
N PHE A 166 10.52 16.96 -16.23
CA PHE A 166 9.94 16.69 -17.55
C PHE A 166 10.27 17.76 -18.60
N PRO A 167 10.23 19.08 -18.29
CA PRO A 167 10.70 20.11 -19.22
C PRO A 167 12.20 19.98 -19.52
N VAL A 168 13.02 19.66 -18.51
CA VAL A 168 14.47 19.41 -18.70
C VAL A 168 14.71 18.20 -19.61
N LEU A 169 13.95 17.10 -19.46
CA LEU A 169 14.03 15.94 -20.36
C LEU A 169 13.64 16.29 -21.80
N ILE A 170 12.58 17.09 -22.00
CA ILE A 170 12.15 17.55 -23.34
C ILE A 170 13.22 18.42 -23.99
N VAL A 171 13.76 19.40 -23.26
CA VAL A 171 14.83 20.29 -23.76
C VAL A 171 16.10 19.49 -24.03
N ALA A 172 16.50 18.58 -23.12
CA ALA A 172 17.65 17.71 -23.31
C ALA A 172 17.48 16.82 -24.55
N ALA A 173 16.30 16.24 -24.78
CA ALA A 173 16.03 15.46 -25.99
C ALA A 173 16.17 16.29 -27.27
N GLY A 174 15.68 17.53 -27.27
CA GLY A 174 15.89 18.51 -28.35
C GLY A 174 17.37 18.84 -28.58
N CYS A 175 18.12 19.14 -27.52
CA CYS A 175 19.56 19.41 -27.59
C CYS A 175 20.34 18.19 -28.09
N CYS A 176 20.04 16.98 -27.60
CA CYS A 176 20.67 15.74 -28.04
C CYS A 176 20.48 15.50 -29.54
N ALA A 177 19.28 15.75 -30.08
CA ALA A 177 19.03 15.66 -31.52
C ALA A 177 19.90 16.65 -32.31
N VAL A 178 20.03 17.91 -31.86
CA VAL A 178 20.88 18.92 -32.51
C VAL A 178 22.36 18.52 -32.48
N VAL A 179 22.87 18.11 -31.32
CA VAL A 179 24.28 17.70 -31.14
C VAL A 179 24.62 16.47 -32.00
N TYR A 180 23.68 15.54 -32.15
CA TYR A 180 23.80 14.37 -33.03
C TYR A 180 23.80 14.76 -34.51
N ASP A 181 22.78 15.51 -34.96
CA ASP A 181 22.61 15.87 -36.38
C ASP A 181 23.72 16.79 -36.91
N TYR A 182 24.25 17.69 -36.06
CA TYR A 182 25.41 18.51 -36.38
C TYR A 182 26.75 17.77 -36.19
N ARG A 183 26.71 16.47 -35.87
CA ARG A 183 27.85 15.57 -35.74
C ARG A 183 28.93 16.04 -34.74
N TRP A 184 28.58 16.90 -33.78
CA TRP A 184 29.53 17.45 -32.80
C TRP A 184 30.20 16.35 -31.97
N LEU A 185 29.47 15.27 -31.65
CA LEU A 185 30.00 14.10 -30.93
C LEU A 185 30.72 13.05 -31.82
N HIS A 186 30.61 13.10 -33.15
CA HIS A 186 31.21 12.08 -34.01
C HIS A 186 32.76 12.07 -33.98
N ARG A 187 33.40 13.22 -33.70
CA ARG A 187 34.86 13.32 -33.58
C ARG A 187 35.40 12.57 -32.35
N PRO A 188 34.97 12.87 -31.10
CA PRO A 188 35.44 12.13 -29.92
C PRO A 188 34.99 10.66 -29.90
N VAL A 189 33.76 10.35 -30.34
CA VAL A 189 33.26 8.95 -30.32
C VAL A 189 34.04 8.06 -31.29
N ARG A 190 34.45 8.56 -32.47
CA ARG A 190 35.35 7.81 -33.37
C ARG A 190 36.72 7.56 -32.72
N ALA A 191 37.30 8.54 -32.04
CA ALA A 191 38.58 8.37 -31.34
C ALA A 191 38.52 7.28 -30.25
N VAL A 192 37.46 7.28 -29.42
CA VAL A 192 37.24 6.24 -28.40
C VAL A 192 37.01 4.87 -29.04
N LYS A 193 36.20 4.77 -30.10
CA LYS A 193 35.95 3.48 -30.79
C LYS A 193 37.25 2.90 -31.39
N HIS A 194 38.14 3.74 -31.94
CA HIS A 194 39.46 3.29 -32.41
C HIS A 194 40.39 2.86 -31.26
N ALA A 195 40.33 3.51 -30.09
CA ALA A 195 41.10 3.11 -28.91
C ALA A 195 40.62 1.77 -28.30
N VAL A 196 39.31 1.53 -28.26
CA VAL A 196 38.77 0.25 -27.75
C VAL A 196 39.06 -0.90 -28.71
N LEU A 197 38.96 -0.68 -30.03
CA LEU A 197 39.27 -1.70 -31.04
C LEU A 197 40.77 -2.04 -31.13
N SER A 198 41.67 -1.10 -30.81
CA SER A 198 43.12 -1.38 -30.77
C SER A 198 43.54 -2.19 -29.54
N VAL A 199 42.85 -2.03 -28.40
CA VAL A 199 43.02 -2.88 -27.20
C VAL A 199 42.56 -4.31 -27.47
N GLY A 200 41.42 -4.49 -28.16
CA GLY A 200 40.94 -5.83 -28.54
C GLY A 200 41.90 -6.58 -29.47
N ARG A 201 42.50 -5.89 -30.44
CA ARG A 201 43.45 -6.52 -31.39
C ARG A 201 44.77 -6.96 -30.76
N ARG A 202 45.29 -6.25 -29.75
CA ARG A 202 46.54 -6.65 -29.06
C ARG A 202 46.39 -7.97 -28.28
N ARG A 203 45.18 -8.32 -27.83
CA ARG A 203 44.93 -9.54 -27.04
C ARG A 203 44.71 -10.79 -27.90
N ALA A 204 44.56 -10.63 -29.21
CA ALA A 204 44.33 -11.72 -30.16
C ALA A 204 45.61 -12.20 -30.88
N THR A 205 46.75 -11.55 -30.66
CA THR A 205 48.03 -11.85 -31.34
C THR A 205 49.04 -12.64 -30.52
N GLU A 206 48.74 -13.00 -29.26
CA GLU A 206 49.65 -13.79 -28.40
C GLU A 206 49.33 -15.30 -28.33
N ASN A 207 48.10 -15.72 -28.68
CA ASN A 207 47.71 -17.13 -28.71
C ASN A 207 47.37 -17.57 -30.14
N GLY A 208 48.40 -17.95 -30.90
CA GLY A 208 48.23 -18.58 -32.20
C GLY A 208 48.08 -20.09 -32.07
N ASN A 209 47.01 -20.65 -32.66
CA ASN A 209 47.06 -21.96 -33.29
C ASN A 209 46.05 -22.00 -34.43
N ALA A 210 46.47 -22.54 -35.58
CA ALA A 210 45.70 -22.53 -36.82
C ALA A 210 45.12 -23.92 -37.12
N ALA A 211 43.83 -23.96 -37.49
CA ALA A 211 43.24 -25.01 -38.33
C ALA A 211 41.89 -24.51 -38.88
N ASP A 212 41.60 -24.88 -40.12
CA ASP A 212 40.53 -24.36 -40.98
C ASP A 212 39.08 -24.44 -40.45
N ALA A 213 38.29 -23.45 -40.85
CA ALA A 213 36.93 -23.68 -41.34
C ALA A 213 36.62 -22.68 -42.46
N SER A 214 36.05 -23.18 -43.56
CA SER A 214 35.91 -22.50 -44.84
C SER A 214 34.67 -21.60 -44.96
N ASP A 215 34.79 -20.64 -45.88
CA ASP A 215 33.72 -20.10 -46.72
C ASP A 215 32.65 -19.19 -46.09
N SER A 216 32.80 -17.88 -46.32
CA SER A 216 31.89 -17.14 -47.22
C SER A 216 32.32 -15.68 -47.33
N GLY A 217 32.90 -15.33 -48.47
CA GLY A 217 33.24 -13.94 -48.76
C GLY A 217 32.01 -13.16 -49.22
N LEU A 218 31.63 -12.09 -48.51
CA LEU A 218 30.81 -11.02 -49.06
C LEU A 218 31.10 -9.71 -48.33
N ALA A 219 32.02 -8.92 -48.91
CA ALA A 219 32.34 -7.59 -48.44
C ALA A 219 31.14 -6.66 -48.69
N LEU A 220 30.32 -6.44 -47.67
CA LEU A 220 29.27 -5.42 -47.68
C LEU A 220 29.90 -4.03 -47.64
N ARG A 221 30.18 -3.55 -48.85
CA ARG A 221 30.54 -2.18 -49.21
C ARG A 221 29.49 -1.22 -48.64
N GLU A 222 29.89 -0.39 -47.67
CA GLU A 222 29.08 0.76 -47.25
C GLU A 222 28.81 1.64 -48.48
N GLN A 223 27.59 1.59 -48.99
CA GLN A 223 27.11 2.58 -49.94
C GLN A 223 26.49 3.74 -49.15
N ASP A 224 27.13 4.90 -49.25
CA ASP A 224 26.52 6.19 -48.90
C ASP A 224 25.25 6.38 -49.76
N ALA A 225 24.11 5.94 -49.24
CA ALA A 225 22.80 6.27 -49.77
C ALA A 225 22.38 7.65 -49.27
N SER A 226 23.00 8.69 -49.82
CA SER A 226 22.46 10.04 -49.74
C SER A 226 21.21 10.14 -50.62
N ASP A 227 20.08 9.60 -50.15
CA ASP A 227 18.78 9.72 -50.83
C ASP A 227 18.22 11.14 -50.61
N THR A 228 18.94 12.13 -51.14
CA THR A 228 18.41 13.48 -51.38
C THR A 228 17.40 13.42 -52.51
N ARG A 229 16.21 12.91 -52.22
CA ARG A 229 15.03 13.26 -52.98
C ARG A 229 14.80 14.76 -52.78
N GLU A 230 15.08 15.53 -53.82
CA GLU A 230 14.63 16.91 -53.89
C GLU A 230 13.10 16.91 -53.79
N ALA A 231 12.59 17.23 -52.61
CA ALA A 231 11.17 17.48 -52.45
C ALA A 231 10.81 18.68 -53.32
N GLU A 232 9.88 18.50 -54.25
CA GLU A 232 9.35 19.56 -55.11
C GLU A 232 9.04 20.82 -54.28
N PRO A 233 9.26 22.03 -54.81
CA PRO A 233 9.05 23.27 -54.08
C PRO A 233 7.56 23.48 -53.74
N ARG A 234 7.16 22.96 -52.58
CA ARG A 234 5.77 22.90 -52.11
C ARG A 234 5.13 24.29 -52.07
N ILE A 235 4.22 24.54 -53.00
CA ILE A 235 3.45 25.79 -53.10
C ILE A 235 2.36 25.79 -52.02
N ILE A 236 2.67 26.35 -50.84
CA ILE A 236 1.65 26.67 -49.84
C ILE A 236 0.77 27.81 -50.42
N PRO A 237 -0.56 27.66 -50.50
CA PRO A 237 -1.45 28.73 -50.96
C PRO A 237 -1.24 30.00 -50.12
N GLN A 238 -1.12 31.17 -50.77
CA GLN A 238 -0.75 32.43 -50.10
C GLN A 238 -1.71 32.82 -48.97
N GLU A 239 -2.96 32.40 -49.06
CA GLU A 239 -4.05 32.67 -48.11
C GLU A 239 -3.84 32.06 -46.70
N TYR A 240 -3.04 31.02 -46.55
CA TYR A 240 -2.72 30.38 -45.25
C TYR A 240 -1.43 30.90 -44.59
N ARG A 241 -0.86 32.01 -45.11
CA ARG A 241 0.31 32.64 -44.47
C ARG A 241 -0.14 33.51 -43.30
N LEU A 242 0.22 33.09 -42.09
CA LEU A 242 0.06 33.89 -40.88
C LEU A 242 0.75 35.26 -41.04
N ASN A 243 -0.05 36.31 -41.23
CA ASN A 243 0.44 37.68 -41.37
C ASN A 243 0.67 38.31 -39.98
N PHE A 244 1.50 37.64 -39.17
CA PHE A 244 1.73 37.95 -37.76
C PHE A 244 3.21 38.19 -37.51
N SER A 245 3.53 39.40 -37.04
CA SER A 245 4.91 39.89 -36.96
C SER A 245 5.69 39.29 -35.78
N TRP A 246 6.95 38.93 -36.01
CA TRP A 246 7.86 38.48 -34.95
C TRP A 246 8.05 39.53 -33.85
N LYS A 247 7.93 40.83 -34.17
CA LYS A 247 7.95 41.93 -33.18
C LYS A 247 6.74 41.86 -32.25
N SER A 248 5.55 41.59 -32.79
CA SER A 248 4.34 41.40 -32.00
C SER A 248 4.43 40.14 -31.13
N GLY A 249 4.90 39.03 -31.69
CA GLY A 249 5.11 37.78 -30.96
C GLY A 249 6.10 37.91 -29.79
N THR A 250 7.27 38.52 -30.03
CA THR A 250 8.26 38.80 -28.96
C THR A 250 7.76 39.77 -27.91
N THR A 251 7.00 40.81 -28.29
CA THR A 251 6.38 41.75 -27.33
C THR A 251 5.37 41.04 -26.41
N ILE A 252 4.56 40.12 -26.95
CA ILE A 252 3.60 39.34 -26.17
C ILE A 252 4.33 38.41 -25.18
N ILE A 253 5.39 37.73 -25.62
CA ILE A 253 6.20 36.87 -24.73
C ILE A 253 6.88 37.69 -23.64
N ALA A 254 7.46 38.84 -23.96
CA ALA A 254 8.09 39.72 -22.97
C ALA A 254 7.08 40.26 -21.96
N THR A 255 5.90 40.69 -22.42
CA THR A 255 4.80 41.15 -21.56
C THR A 255 4.33 40.03 -20.64
N PHE A 256 4.16 38.81 -21.17
CA PHE A 256 3.83 37.63 -20.38
C PHE A 256 4.85 37.36 -19.28
N LEU A 257 6.16 37.36 -19.61
CA LEU A 257 7.23 37.12 -18.63
C LEU A 257 7.23 38.18 -17.52
N ILE A 258 7.01 39.46 -17.85
CA ILE A 258 6.86 40.54 -16.86
C ILE A 258 5.65 40.28 -15.95
N THR A 259 4.48 39.99 -16.52
CA THR A 259 3.27 39.71 -15.72
C THR A 259 3.41 38.46 -14.87
N PHE A 260 4.09 37.42 -15.36
CA PHE A 260 4.38 36.20 -14.62
C PHE A 260 5.30 36.46 -13.41
N ILE A 261 6.38 37.22 -13.60
CA ILE A 261 7.27 37.63 -12.50
C ILE A 261 6.47 38.41 -11.44
N ILE A 262 5.62 39.35 -11.85
CA ILE A 262 4.78 40.12 -10.93
C ILE A 262 3.84 39.19 -10.12
N VAL A 263 3.14 38.26 -10.77
CA VAL A 263 2.23 37.31 -10.08
C VAL A 263 3.00 36.41 -9.11
N VAL A 264 4.17 35.90 -9.49
CA VAL A 264 4.99 35.04 -8.61
C VAL A 264 5.57 35.81 -7.42
N VAL A 265 6.05 37.04 -7.62
CA VAL A 265 6.55 37.90 -6.53
C VAL A 265 5.43 38.27 -5.57
N LEU A 266 4.26 38.67 -6.07
CA LEU A 266 3.09 38.98 -5.23
C LEU A 266 2.60 37.74 -4.45
N ARG A 267 2.57 36.55 -5.08
CA ARG A 267 2.26 35.27 -4.41
C ARG A 267 3.22 34.98 -3.24
N GLY A 268 4.51 35.28 -3.40
CA GLY A 268 5.51 35.05 -2.35
C GLY A 268 5.56 36.14 -1.27
N SER A 269 5.07 37.34 -1.56
CA SER A 269 5.18 38.52 -0.67
C SER A 269 3.93 38.80 0.17
N LEU A 270 2.78 38.22 -0.18
CA LEU A 270 1.50 38.47 0.48
C LEU A 270 1.09 37.26 1.33
N SER A 271 1.41 37.27 2.63
CA SER A 271 1.00 36.24 3.61
C SER A 271 -0.53 36.06 3.66
N ASP A 272 -1.24 37.18 3.80
CA ASP A 272 -2.67 37.24 4.09
C ASP A 272 -3.51 37.51 2.83
N ALA A 273 -3.08 36.98 1.68
CA ALA A 273 -3.79 37.18 0.43
C ALA A 273 -5.18 36.47 0.42
N PRO A 274 -6.23 37.08 -0.17
CA PRO A 274 -7.57 36.47 -0.26
C PRO A 274 -7.57 35.11 -0.98
N LEU A 275 -8.47 34.21 -0.57
CA LEU A 275 -8.58 32.84 -1.10
C LEU A 275 -8.67 32.81 -2.64
N LEU A 276 -9.52 33.65 -3.23
CA LEU A 276 -9.70 33.70 -4.69
C LEU A 276 -8.44 34.18 -5.44
N TYR A 277 -7.61 35.02 -4.80
CA TYR A 277 -6.30 35.40 -5.34
C TYR A 277 -5.29 34.25 -5.20
N LYS A 278 -5.25 33.57 -4.05
CA LYS A 278 -4.40 32.38 -3.85
C LYS A 278 -4.72 31.29 -4.89
N LEU A 279 -6.01 31.02 -5.13
CA LEU A 279 -6.51 30.13 -6.18
C LEU A 279 -6.04 30.60 -7.58
N PHE A 280 -6.23 31.88 -7.93
CA PHE A 280 -5.75 32.42 -9.20
C PHE A 280 -4.24 32.24 -9.37
N ALA A 281 -3.44 32.65 -8.38
CA ALA A 281 -1.98 32.62 -8.46
C ALA A 281 -1.43 31.19 -8.53
N ASN A 282 -2.00 30.26 -7.76
CA ASN A 282 -1.64 28.84 -7.80
C ASN A 282 -1.96 28.21 -9.17
N LEU A 283 -3.15 28.49 -9.74
CA LEU A 283 -3.55 27.92 -11.04
C LEU A 283 -2.90 28.62 -12.24
N TYR A 284 -2.58 29.91 -12.13
CA TYR A 284 -1.78 30.67 -13.11
C TYR A 284 -0.32 30.17 -13.14
N LEU A 285 0.26 29.89 -11.97
CA LEU A 285 1.56 29.23 -11.86
C LEU A 285 1.49 27.83 -12.50
N ALA A 286 0.51 27.01 -12.13
CA ALA A 286 0.28 25.69 -12.74
C ALA A 286 0.20 25.78 -14.27
N GLY A 287 -0.70 26.62 -14.81
CA GLY A 287 -0.86 26.84 -16.25
C GLY A 287 0.42 27.28 -16.97
N THR A 288 1.35 27.93 -16.26
CA THR A 288 2.66 28.36 -16.76
C THR A 288 3.74 27.26 -16.69
N ILE A 289 3.65 26.30 -15.77
CA ILE A 289 4.71 25.29 -15.55
C ILE A 289 4.37 23.87 -16.06
N ILE A 290 3.12 23.59 -16.46
CA ILE A 290 2.77 22.27 -17.00
C ILE A 290 3.27 22.13 -18.44
N PHE A 291 4.08 21.12 -18.71
CA PHE A 291 4.47 20.66 -20.06
C PHE A 291 3.99 19.21 -20.26
N GLY A 292 3.87 18.74 -21.51
CA GLY A 292 3.57 17.32 -21.82
C GLY A 292 2.10 16.88 -21.68
N GLY A 293 1.19 17.73 -21.20
CA GLY A 293 -0.26 17.50 -21.24
C GLY A 293 -0.92 17.10 -19.91
N GLY A 294 -2.12 16.52 -20.00
CA GLY A 294 -3.04 16.31 -18.86
C GLY A 294 -2.48 15.51 -17.68
N PRO A 295 -1.75 14.40 -17.87
CA PRO A 295 -1.34 13.56 -16.73
C PRO A 295 -0.31 14.23 -15.79
N VAL A 296 0.47 15.19 -16.31
CA VAL A 296 1.41 16.01 -15.52
C VAL A 296 0.69 17.10 -14.71
N VAL A 297 -0.54 17.49 -15.08
CA VAL A 297 -1.31 18.49 -14.33
C VAL A 297 -1.88 17.95 -13.01
N ILE A 298 -2.05 16.63 -12.90
CA ILE A 298 -2.76 16.03 -11.76
C ILE A 298 -1.96 16.19 -10.45
N PRO A 299 -0.66 15.83 -10.36
CA PRO A 299 0.09 16.04 -9.12
C PRO A 299 0.19 17.52 -8.72
N LEU A 300 0.31 18.41 -9.72
CA LEU A 300 0.35 19.86 -9.52
C LEU A 300 -0.95 20.42 -8.92
N LEU A 301 -2.11 20.02 -9.47
CA LEU A 301 -3.40 20.45 -8.94
C LEU A 301 -3.67 19.85 -7.56
N ARG A 302 -3.14 18.66 -7.27
CA ARG A 302 -3.22 18.07 -5.92
C ARG A 302 -2.41 18.93 -4.93
N GLU A 303 -1.16 19.23 -5.26
CA GLU A 303 -0.31 20.09 -4.42
C GLU A 303 -0.94 21.47 -4.18
N TYR A 304 -1.36 22.15 -5.24
CA TYR A 304 -1.81 23.54 -5.18
C TYR A 304 -3.26 23.77 -4.72
N VAL A 305 -4.00 22.71 -4.37
CA VAL A 305 -5.40 22.79 -3.93
C VAL A 305 -5.69 21.85 -2.75
N VAL A 306 -5.19 20.61 -2.79
CA VAL A 306 -5.43 19.61 -1.73
C VAL A 306 -4.43 19.77 -0.59
N ALA A 307 -3.14 20.04 -0.85
CA ALA A 307 -2.17 20.30 0.23
C ALA A 307 -2.40 21.65 0.93
N GLU A 308 -3.01 22.61 0.22
CA GLU A 308 -3.53 23.88 0.78
C GLU A 308 -4.82 23.69 1.61
N GLY A 309 -5.40 22.48 1.62
CA GLY A 309 -6.61 22.15 2.37
C GLY A 309 -7.93 22.64 1.76
N TRP A 310 -7.95 23.16 0.53
CA TRP A 310 -9.15 23.75 -0.08
C TRP A 310 -10.13 22.70 -0.64
N VAL A 311 -9.63 21.54 -1.06
CA VAL A 311 -10.42 20.42 -1.59
C VAL A 311 -9.92 19.12 -0.96
N SER A 312 -10.81 18.21 -0.58
CA SER A 312 -10.42 16.95 0.05
C SER A 312 -9.71 16.00 -0.95
N PRO A 313 -8.85 15.08 -0.48
CA PRO A 313 -8.29 14.03 -1.33
C PRO A 313 -9.35 13.19 -2.04
N ARG A 314 -10.50 12.95 -1.39
CA ARG A 314 -11.65 12.23 -1.96
C ARG A 314 -12.25 12.97 -3.16
N ASP A 315 -12.64 14.23 -2.97
CA ASP A 315 -13.31 15.02 -4.03
C ASP A 315 -12.38 15.26 -5.21
N PHE A 316 -11.08 15.40 -4.93
CA PHE A 316 -10.03 15.44 -5.95
C PHE A 316 -10.00 14.15 -6.78
N LEU A 317 -10.04 12.96 -6.16
CA LEU A 317 -10.03 11.68 -6.87
C LEU A 317 -11.34 11.42 -7.65
N ILE A 318 -12.49 11.77 -7.09
CA ILE A 318 -13.80 11.71 -7.77
C ILE A 318 -13.78 12.59 -9.02
N GLY A 319 -13.44 13.87 -8.84
CA GLY A 319 -13.37 14.82 -9.95
C GLY A 319 -12.33 14.45 -10.99
N LEU A 320 -11.21 13.83 -10.58
CA LEU A 320 -10.19 13.31 -11.49
C LEU A 320 -10.74 12.18 -12.35
N ALA A 321 -11.33 11.15 -11.74
CA ALA A 321 -11.85 9.99 -12.47
C ALA A 321 -12.94 10.37 -13.48
N ILE A 322 -13.82 11.30 -13.08
CA ILE A 322 -14.82 11.86 -13.99
C ILE A 322 -14.17 12.72 -15.08
N ALA A 323 -13.18 13.57 -14.74
CA ALA A 323 -12.49 14.41 -15.73
C ALA A 323 -11.71 13.61 -16.78
N GLN A 324 -11.25 12.39 -16.49
CA GLN A 324 -10.64 11.50 -17.49
C GLN A 324 -11.67 10.95 -18.49
N ALA A 325 -12.92 10.79 -18.06
CA ALA A 325 -14.03 10.33 -18.88
C ALA A 325 -14.77 11.47 -19.62
N PHE A 326 -14.46 12.73 -19.36
CA PHE A 326 -15.09 13.88 -20.02
C PHE A 326 -14.42 14.24 -21.37
N PRO A 327 -15.20 14.73 -22.35
CA PRO A 327 -14.64 15.19 -23.62
C PRO A 327 -13.97 16.57 -23.49
N GLY A 328 -13.05 16.84 -24.42
CA GLY A 328 -12.31 18.10 -24.48
C GLY A 328 -11.12 18.12 -23.51
N PRO A 329 -10.60 19.30 -23.14
CA PRO A 329 -9.33 19.39 -22.43
C PRO A 329 -9.44 19.03 -20.95
N ASN A 330 -8.68 18.01 -20.50
CA ASN A 330 -8.60 17.59 -19.08
C ASN A 330 -8.19 18.74 -18.12
N PHE A 331 -7.63 19.84 -18.62
CA PHE A 331 -7.38 21.07 -17.84
C PHE A 331 -8.68 21.69 -17.27
N ASN A 332 -9.84 21.35 -17.84
CA ASN A 332 -11.14 21.67 -17.25
C ASN A 332 -11.32 21.07 -15.84
N PHE A 333 -10.53 20.08 -15.42
CA PHE A 333 -10.49 19.62 -14.03
C PHE A 333 -10.15 20.74 -13.03
N ALA A 334 -9.33 21.73 -13.42
CA ALA A 334 -9.07 22.89 -12.57
C ALA A 334 -10.35 23.72 -12.32
N VAL A 335 -11.30 23.76 -13.26
CA VAL A 335 -12.59 24.46 -13.14
C VAL A 335 -13.43 23.85 -12.01
N PHE A 336 -13.40 22.52 -11.90
CA PHE A 336 -14.05 21.78 -10.82
C PHE A 336 -13.42 22.08 -9.47
N LEU A 337 -12.08 22.00 -9.39
CA LEU A 337 -11.33 22.29 -8.16
C LEU A 337 -11.50 23.74 -7.70
N GLY A 338 -11.53 24.70 -8.63
CA GLY A 338 -11.83 26.10 -8.34
C GLY A 338 -13.26 26.30 -7.85
N GLY A 339 -14.23 25.58 -8.43
CA GLY A 339 -15.62 25.60 -8.00
C GLY A 339 -15.79 25.13 -6.55
N LEU A 340 -15.18 23.98 -6.21
CA LEU A 340 -15.15 23.48 -4.84
C LEU A 340 -14.40 24.41 -3.88
N THR A 341 -13.22 24.92 -4.27
CA THR A 341 -12.43 25.87 -3.47
C THR A 341 -13.26 27.12 -3.11
N ALA A 342 -13.99 27.68 -4.07
CA ALA A 342 -14.88 28.82 -3.81
C ALA A 342 -16.05 28.43 -2.90
N ALA A 343 -16.72 27.30 -3.18
CA ALA A 343 -17.86 26.83 -2.38
C ALA A 343 -17.49 26.59 -0.91
N HIS A 344 -16.40 25.86 -0.65
CA HIS A 344 -15.88 25.62 0.71
C HIS A 344 -15.43 26.92 1.40
N GLY A 345 -14.96 27.90 0.63
CA GLY A 345 -14.60 29.24 1.12
C GLY A 345 -15.77 30.21 1.31
N GLY A 346 -17.03 29.79 1.11
CA GLY A 346 -18.22 30.64 1.24
C GLY A 346 -18.49 31.56 0.05
N TYR A 347 -17.84 31.35 -1.10
CA TYR A 347 -18.04 32.09 -2.34
C TYR A 347 -18.90 31.29 -3.34
N PRO A 348 -19.61 31.94 -4.28
CA PRO A 348 -20.31 31.23 -5.34
C PRO A 348 -19.35 30.40 -6.20
N ALA A 349 -19.61 29.10 -6.34
CA ALA A 349 -18.76 28.16 -7.08
C ALA A 349 -18.38 28.65 -8.49
N ILE A 350 -19.31 29.32 -9.18
CA ILE A 350 -19.08 29.89 -10.52
C ILE A 350 -17.91 30.88 -10.56
N VAL A 351 -17.68 31.65 -9.49
CA VAL A 351 -16.57 32.61 -9.40
C VAL A 351 -15.23 31.87 -9.33
N GLY A 352 -15.14 30.83 -8.48
CA GLY A 352 -13.95 29.99 -8.39
C GLY A 352 -13.67 29.22 -9.67
N SER A 353 -14.70 28.66 -10.31
CA SER A 353 -14.60 28.00 -11.61
C SER A 353 -14.12 28.93 -12.72
N LEU A 354 -14.62 30.17 -12.81
CA LEU A 354 -14.15 31.16 -13.79
C LEU A 354 -12.70 31.59 -13.53
N ILE A 355 -12.33 31.83 -12.27
CA ILE A 355 -10.95 32.17 -11.89
C ILE A 355 -9.99 31.03 -12.24
N ALA A 356 -10.39 29.79 -11.97
CA ALA A 356 -9.59 28.62 -12.28
C ALA A 356 -9.43 28.37 -13.79
N TYR A 357 -10.52 28.55 -14.56
CA TYR A 357 -10.49 28.48 -16.01
C TYR A 357 -9.51 29.51 -16.60
N LEU A 358 -9.57 30.77 -16.15
CA LEU A 358 -8.65 31.82 -16.59
C LEU A 358 -7.21 31.51 -16.17
N GLY A 359 -6.98 31.15 -14.90
CA GLY A 359 -5.64 30.82 -14.39
C GLY A 359 -4.98 29.69 -15.18
N ILE A 360 -5.68 28.58 -15.41
CA ILE A 360 -5.07 27.39 -16.01
C ILE A 360 -4.86 27.49 -17.53
N PHE A 361 -5.72 28.20 -18.26
CA PHE A 361 -5.65 28.29 -19.73
C PHE A 361 -4.86 29.51 -20.23
N VAL A 362 -5.05 30.70 -19.65
CA VAL A 362 -4.51 31.96 -20.22
C VAL A 362 -2.98 31.92 -20.44
N PRO A 363 -2.13 31.42 -19.51
CA PRO A 363 -0.68 31.42 -19.71
C PRO A 363 -0.23 30.69 -20.98
N GLY A 364 -0.68 29.45 -21.17
CA GLY A 364 -0.33 28.64 -22.33
C GLY A 364 -0.88 29.19 -23.65
N MET A 365 -2.05 29.83 -23.61
CA MET A 365 -2.68 30.45 -24.79
C MET A 365 -1.97 31.74 -25.22
N VAL A 366 -1.56 32.57 -24.26
CA VAL A 366 -0.75 33.78 -24.52
C VAL A 366 0.63 33.39 -25.04
N LEU A 367 1.28 32.43 -24.41
CA LEU A 367 2.59 31.92 -24.82
C LEU A 367 2.56 31.35 -26.24
N VAL A 368 1.65 30.44 -26.56
CA VAL A 368 1.59 29.84 -27.92
C VAL A 368 1.26 30.89 -28.97
N HIS A 369 0.35 31.82 -28.69
CA HIS A 369 0.05 32.89 -29.63
C HIS A 369 1.28 33.77 -29.89
N GLY A 370 2.01 34.17 -28.84
CA GLY A 370 3.28 34.89 -28.98
C GLY A 370 4.33 34.11 -29.78
N THR A 371 4.52 32.83 -29.48
CA THR A 371 5.48 31.96 -30.19
C THR A 371 5.15 31.81 -31.67
N MET A 372 3.87 31.75 -32.07
CA MET A 372 3.49 31.64 -33.49
C MET A 372 4.00 32.81 -34.34
N GLY A 373 4.16 34.02 -33.76
CA GLY A 373 4.77 35.17 -34.46
C GLY A 373 6.27 35.03 -34.66
N VAL A 374 6.96 34.33 -33.75
CA VAL A 374 8.39 34.03 -33.87
C VAL A 374 8.62 32.78 -34.74
N TRP A 375 7.68 31.84 -34.74
CA TRP A 375 7.74 30.57 -35.45
C TRP A 375 7.93 30.75 -36.96
N GLY A 376 7.25 31.73 -37.56
CA GLY A 376 7.39 32.06 -38.99
C GLY A 376 8.82 32.36 -39.42
N VAL A 377 9.66 32.87 -38.53
CA VAL A 377 11.09 33.16 -38.79
C VAL A 377 12.00 31.99 -38.43
N LEU A 378 11.69 31.25 -37.34
CA LEU A 378 12.53 30.17 -36.83
C LEU A 378 12.38 28.85 -37.61
N ARG A 379 11.18 28.49 -38.08
CA ARG A 379 10.87 27.17 -38.68
C ARG A 379 11.72 26.77 -39.90
N SER A 380 12.33 27.73 -40.57
CA SER A 380 13.22 27.50 -41.73
C SER A 380 14.63 27.05 -41.34
N ARG A 381 15.07 27.27 -40.08
CA ARG A 381 16.43 26.99 -39.63
C ARG A 381 16.64 25.49 -39.38
N ARG A 382 17.73 24.92 -39.92
CA ARG A 382 18.05 23.48 -39.80
C ARG A 382 18.15 22.98 -38.35
N TRP A 383 18.73 23.77 -37.45
CA TRP A 383 18.84 23.42 -36.03
C TRP A 383 17.48 23.38 -35.33
N VAL A 384 16.52 24.23 -35.72
CA VAL A 384 15.16 24.23 -35.16
C VAL A 384 14.45 22.93 -35.55
N LYS A 385 14.51 22.52 -36.83
CA LYS A 385 13.93 21.25 -37.29
C LYS A 385 14.49 20.04 -36.53
N SER A 386 15.80 20.02 -36.29
CA SER A 386 16.46 18.98 -35.50
C SER A 386 16.02 18.98 -34.03
N ALA A 387 15.99 20.16 -33.38
CA ALA A 387 15.54 20.31 -31.99
C ALA A 387 14.08 19.86 -31.81
N VAL A 388 13.20 20.22 -32.75
CA VAL A 388 11.77 19.82 -32.74
C VAL A 388 11.62 18.31 -32.85
N ARG A 389 12.39 17.64 -33.72
CA ARG A 389 12.40 16.17 -33.80
C ARG A 389 12.78 15.53 -32.46
N GLY A 390 13.80 16.05 -31.78
CA GLY A 390 14.20 15.57 -30.46
C GLY A 390 13.15 15.83 -29.38
N VAL A 391 12.55 17.03 -29.36
CA VAL A 391 11.44 17.41 -28.48
C VAL A 391 10.23 16.51 -28.68
N ASN A 392 9.85 16.20 -29.92
CA ASN A 392 8.73 15.31 -30.24
C ASN A 392 8.96 13.89 -29.69
N ALA A 393 10.16 13.34 -29.89
CA ALA A 393 10.54 12.03 -29.35
C ALA A 393 10.53 12.03 -27.80
N GLY A 394 11.10 13.06 -27.16
CA GLY A 394 11.08 13.19 -25.70
C GLY A 394 9.67 13.34 -25.12
N ALA A 395 8.81 14.12 -25.78
CA ALA A 395 7.42 14.28 -25.39
C ALA A 395 6.63 12.96 -25.47
N VAL A 396 6.86 12.14 -26.50
CA VAL A 396 6.21 10.83 -26.64
C VAL A 396 6.68 9.84 -25.56
N GLY A 397 7.96 9.84 -25.19
CA GLY A 397 8.44 9.03 -24.06
C GLY A 397 7.72 9.36 -22.74
N LEU A 398 7.47 10.65 -22.49
CA LEU A 398 6.71 11.09 -21.31
C LEU A 398 5.23 10.69 -21.32
N ILE A 399 4.65 10.31 -22.47
CA ILE A 399 3.29 9.72 -22.51
C ILE A 399 3.30 8.34 -21.85
N TYR A 400 4.37 7.56 -21.97
CA TYR A 400 4.50 6.29 -21.25
C TYR A 400 4.68 6.50 -19.73
N THR A 401 5.44 7.52 -19.33
CA THR A 401 5.48 7.95 -17.93
C THR A 401 4.08 8.29 -17.42
N ALA A 402 3.29 9.00 -18.21
CA ALA A 402 1.91 9.35 -17.87
C ALA A 402 0.99 8.12 -17.73
N VAL A 403 1.05 7.16 -18.65
CA VAL A 403 0.33 5.88 -18.56
C VAL A 403 0.65 5.19 -17.22
N TYR A 404 1.93 5.06 -16.89
CA TYR A 404 2.37 4.46 -15.63
C TYR A 404 1.85 5.24 -14.40
N ARG A 405 1.91 6.58 -14.41
CA ARG A 405 1.43 7.40 -13.28
C ARG A 405 -0.08 7.27 -13.06
N ILE A 406 -0.90 7.25 -14.11
CA ILE A 406 -2.36 7.05 -13.96
C ILE A 406 -2.65 5.60 -13.56
N TRP A 407 -1.93 4.62 -14.12
CA TRP A 407 -2.06 3.21 -13.71
C TRP A 407 -1.86 3.03 -12.19
N GLN A 408 -0.87 3.70 -11.60
CA GLN A 408 -0.56 3.60 -10.18
C GLN A 408 -1.60 4.23 -9.23
N VAL A 409 -2.56 5.01 -9.74
CA VAL A 409 -3.61 5.66 -8.93
C VAL A 409 -5.04 5.43 -9.46
N GLY A 410 -5.20 4.56 -10.45
CA GLY A 410 -6.44 4.42 -11.20
C GLY A 410 -7.55 3.66 -10.45
N TYR A 411 -7.19 2.79 -9.50
CA TYR A 411 -8.16 2.04 -8.69
C TYR A 411 -8.62 2.89 -7.49
N ILE A 412 -9.92 3.15 -7.42
CA ILE A 412 -10.60 3.93 -6.38
C ILE A 412 -11.68 3.04 -5.73
N ASP A 413 -11.69 2.98 -4.41
CA ASP A 413 -12.62 2.18 -3.62
C ASP A 413 -13.01 2.89 -2.31
N GLU A 414 -14.03 2.39 -1.62
CA GLU A 414 -14.43 2.88 -0.30
C GLU A 414 -13.28 2.71 0.72
N GLY A 415 -12.86 3.82 1.34
CA GLY A 415 -11.80 3.85 2.36
C GLY A 415 -10.44 4.37 1.87
N PHE A 416 -10.17 4.41 0.57
CA PHE A 416 -8.86 4.86 0.06
C PHE A 416 -8.73 6.40 -0.03
N GLN A 417 -7.88 6.99 0.81
CA GLN A 417 -7.49 8.41 0.72
C GLN A 417 -6.53 8.73 -0.45
N SER A 418 -5.98 7.70 -1.08
CA SER A 418 -5.16 7.77 -2.29
C SER A 418 -5.47 6.58 -3.20
N GLY A 419 -5.71 6.83 -4.48
CA GLY A 419 -5.95 5.77 -5.46
C GLY A 419 -4.79 4.76 -5.50
N LYS A 420 -5.14 3.49 -5.72
CA LYS A 420 -4.23 2.34 -5.78
C LYS A 420 -3.91 1.96 -7.22
N SER A 421 -3.00 1.00 -7.38
CA SER A 421 -2.56 0.53 -8.69
C SER A 421 -3.63 -0.34 -9.34
N LEU A 422 -3.88 -0.15 -10.64
CA LEU A 422 -4.77 -1.01 -11.43
C LEU A 422 -4.24 -2.46 -11.56
N ALA A 423 -2.99 -2.74 -11.16
CA ALA A 423 -2.46 -4.10 -11.11
C ALA A 423 -2.88 -4.87 -9.85
N ASP A 424 -3.41 -4.18 -8.84
CA ASP A 424 -3.68 -4.77 -7.52
C ASP A 424 -4.93 -5.67 -7.55
N ASP A 425 -5.76 -5.52 -8.59
CA ASP A 425 -6.90 -6.39 -8.92
C ASP A 425 -6.85 -6.77 -10.43
N PRO A 426 -6.74 -8.07 -10.78
CA PRO A 426 -6.74 -8.54 -12.16
C PRO A 426 -7.94 -8.06 -13.00
N TRP A 427 -9.08 -7.73 -12.38
CA TRP A 427 -10.24 -7.21 -13.09
C TRP A 427 -9.93 -5.88 -13.81
N TRP A 428 -9.25 -4.96 -13.14
CA TRP A 428 -8.89 -3.67 -13.74
C TRP A 428 -7.83 -3.81 -14.83
N VAL A 429 -6.95 -4.81 -14.71
CA VAL A 429 -6.02 -5.22 -15.79
C VAL A 429 -6.80 -5.67 -17.02
N VAL A 430 -7.84 -6.50 -16.85
CA VAL A 430 -8.71 -6.96 -17.95
C VAL A 430 -9.46 -5.78 -18.59
N VAL A 431 -10.08 -4.89 -17.81
CA VAL A 431 -10.76 -3.68 -18.36
C VAL A 431 -9.78 -2.83 -19.18
N THR A 432 -8.57 -2.61 -18.66
CA THR A 432 -7.53 -1.82 -19.33
C THR A 432 -7.05 -2.49 -20.63
N ALA A 433 -6.83 -3.80 -20.61
CA ALA A 433 -6.43 -4.58 -21.78
C ALA A 433 -7.54 -4.61 -22.84
N THR A 434 -8.80 -4.80 -22.45
CA THR A 434 -9.96 -4.77 -23.36
C THR A 434 -10.10 -3.42 -24.05
N ALA A 435 -9.91 -2.30 -23.35
CA ALA A 435 -9.93 -0.98 -23.96
C ALA A 435 -8.78 -0.77 -24.97
N PHE A 436 -7.56 -1.21 -24.64
CA PHE A 436 -6.40 -1.15 -25.54
C PHE A 436 -6.58 -2.02 -26.79
N VAL A 437 -6.90 -3.32 -26.61
CA VAL A 437 -7.07 -4.30 -27.70
C VAL A 437 -8.27 -3.95 -28.57
N GLY A 438 -9.39 -3.58 -27.95
CA GLY A 438 -10.60 -3.11 -28.62
C GLY A 438 -10.32 -1.91 -29.52
N GLY A 439 -9.59 -0.90 -29.04
CA GLY A 439 -9.19 0.23 -29.87
C GLY A 439 -8.18 -0.14 -30.96
N ARG A 440 -7.14 -0.95 -30.66
CA ARG A 440 -6.02 -1.23 -31.58
C ARG A 440 -6.38 -2.15 -32.75
N TYR A 441 -7.25 -3.13 -32.51
CA TYR A 441 -7.53 -4.21 -33.46
C TYR A 441 -8.99 -4.26 -33.91
N PHE A 442 -9.93 -3.81 -33.08
CA PHE A 442 -11.37 -3.81 -33.41
C PHE A 442 -11.91 -2.41 -33.74
N GLY A 443 -11.08 -1.36 -33.66
CA GLY A 443 -11.47 0.02 -33.98
C GLY A 443 -12.51 0.61 -33.01
N VAL A 444 -12.64 0.06 -31.80
CA VAL A 444 -13.60 0.54 -30.80
C VAL A 444 -13.30 2.01 -30.47
N ALA A 445 -14.30 2.87 -30.69
CA ALA A 445 -14.17 4.30 -30.41
C ALA A 445 -13.97 4.55 -28.91
N ALA A 446 -13.09 5.49 -28.56
CA ALA A 446 -12.77 5.84 -27.17
C ALA A 446 -13.99 6.07 -26.25
N PRO A 447 -15.09 6.75 -26.66
CA PRO A 447 -16.26 6.91 -25.80
C PRO A 447 -16.93 5.57 -25.47
N LEU A 448 -16.99 4.65 -26.44
CA LEU A 448 -17.57 3.32 -26.26
C LEU A 448 -16.68 2.46 -25.35
N ALA A 449 -15.36 2.52 -25.50
CA ALA A 449 -14.43 1.84 -24.60
C ALA A 449 -14.56 2.33 -23.14
N ILE A 450 -14.72 3.64 -22.94
CA ILE A 450 -14.93 4.26 -21.62
C ILE A 450 -16.28 3.81 -21.01
N LEU A 451 -17.36 3.81 -21.81
CA LEU A 451 -18.68 3.33 -21.36
C LEU A 451 -18.70 1.82 -21.07
N LEU A 452 -17.98 1.01 -21.85
CA LEU A 452 -17.76 -0.41 -21.56
C LEU A 452 -16.97 -0.58 -20.26
N GLY A 453 -15.94 0.22 -20.02
CA GLY A 453 -15.19 0.24 -18.76
C GLY A 453 -16.08 0.56 -17.55
N ALA A 454 -16.89 1.62 -17.62
CA ALA A 454 -17.90 1.94 -16.60
C ALA A 454 -18.88 0.78 -16.37
N SER A 455 -19.34 0.14 -17.43
CA SER A 455 -20.28 -0.99 -17.37
C SER A 455 -19.64 -2.21 -16.72
N MET A 456 -18.38 -2.53 -17.05
CA MET A 456 -17.59 -3.58 -16.38
C MET A 456 -17.28 -3.24 -14.92
N GLY A 457 -17.12 -1.95 -14.59
CA GLY A 457 -17.05 -1.47 -13.21
C GLY A 457 -18.36 -1.71 -12.43
N LEU A 458 -19.51 -1.41 -13.04
CA LEU A 458 -20.81 -1.71 -12.42
C LEU A 458 -21.06 -3.21 -12.27
N LEU A 459 -20.69 -4.04 -13.24
CA LEU A 459 -20.80 -5.51 -13.15
C LEU A 459 -19.98 -6.08 -11.98
N ARG A 460 -18.77 -5.54 -11.76
CA ARG A 460 -17.95 -5.86 -10.58
C ARG A 460 -18.66 -5.56 -9.26
N SER A 461 -19.54 -4.55 -9.23
CA SER A 461 -20.32 -4.20 -8.04
C SER A 461 -21.56 -5.10 -7.86
N SER A 462 -22.22 -5.56 -8.93
CA SER A 462 -23.34 -6.50 -8.80
C SER A 462 -22.91 -7.87 -8.26
N ASP A 463 -21.75 -8.37 -8.69
CA ASP A 463 -21.17 -9.63 -8.17
C ASP A 463 -20.93 -9.58 -6.65
N MET A 464 -20.72 -8.40 -6.06
CA MET A 464 -20.60 -8.22 -4.61
C MET A 464 -21.93 -8.01 -3.89
N VAL A 465 -22.96 -7.51 -4.58
CA VAL A 465 -24.32 -7.31 -4.02
C VAL A 465 -25.05 -8.63 -3.90
N ASP A 466 -24.89 -9.56 -4.86
CA ASP A 466 -25.45 -10.92 -4.79
C ASP A 466 -24.81 -11.77 -3.66
N CYS A 467 -23.67 -11.35 -3.09
CA CYS A 467 -23.13 -11.88 -1.84
C CYS A 467 -23.81 -11.32 -0.57
N GLY A 468 -24.95 -10.62 -0.69
CA GLY A 468 -25.75 -10.14 0.44
C GLY A 468 -25.30 -8.81 1.04
N ILE A 469 -24.37 -8.09 0.41
CA ILE A 469 -23.87 -6.79 0.89
C ILE A 469 -24.77 -5.67 0.36
N GLY A 470 -25.93 -5.49 0.98
CA GLY A 470 -26.86 -4.40 0.70
C GLY A 470 -27.12 -3.52 1.93
N SER A 471 -26.75 -2.25 1.88
CA SER A 471 -27.13 -1.26 2.89
C SER A 471 -28.61 -0.88 2.72
N GLN A 472 -29.39 -0.98 3.80
CA GLN A 472 -30.66 -0.23 3.88
C GLN A 472 -30.35 1.24 4.21
N PRO A 473 -31.03 2.21 3.58
CA PRO A 473 -30.87 3.62 3.89
C PRO A 473 -31.60 4.01 5.18
N ASP A 474 -31.04 4.98 5.90
CA ASP A 474 -31.60 5.50 7.15
C ASP A 474 -32.94 6.25 6.96
N GLY A 475 -33.81 6.12 7.97
CA GLY A 475 -34.63 7.24 8.44
C GLY A 475 -35.92 7.59 7.69
N ALA A 476 -36.95 6.74 7.80
CA ALA A 476 -38.34 7.20 7.68
C ALA A 476 -39.27 6.46 8.65
N ILE A 477 -39.67 7.14 9.73
CA ILE A 477 -40.74 6.65 10.61
C ILE A 477 -42.09 6.88 9.91
N SER A 478 -42.65 5.81 9.35
CA SER A 478 -44.08 5.76 9.02
C SER A 478 -44.61 4.34 9.19
N THR A 479 -45.37 4.12 10.26
CA THR A 479 -46.08 2.86 10.54
C THR A 479 -47.17 2.58 9.51
N PRO A 480 -47.19 1.39 8.87
CA PRO A 480 -48.39 0.85 8.24
C PRO A 480 -49.12 -0.08 9.23
N ASN A 481 -50.43 0.11 9.37
CA ASN A 481 -51.27 -0.63 10.30
C ASN A 481 -51.40 -2.13 10.00
N ASN A 482 -51.68 -2.90 11.07
CA ASN A 482 -52.31 -4.22 11.01
C ASN A 482 -53.53 -4.24 10.07
N ARG A 483 -53.41 -4.95 8.94
CA ARG A 483 -54.42 -5.82 8.31
C ARG A 483 -53.61 -6.97 7.69
N GLY A 484 -53.87 -8.24 7.99
CA GLY A 484 -55.17 -8.89 7.99
C GLY A 484 -55.19 -9.80 6.77
N ILE A 485 -54.70 -11.04 6.92
CA ILE A 485 -54.68 -12.02 5.83
C ILE A 485 -56.13 -12.47 5.59
N GLY A 486 -56.69 -12.07 4.47
CA GLY A 486 -58.04 -12.42 4.03
C GLY A 486 -58.28 -11.96 2.60
N ASP A 487 -58.47 -12.94 1.72
CA ASP A 487 -59.03 -12.88 0.36
C ASP A 487 -58.43 -11.90 -0.66
N LEU A 488 -57.92 -12.45 -1.78
CA LEU A 488 -58.48 -12.16 -3.11
C LEU A 488 -57.97 -13.15 -4.18
N ASN A 489 -58.79 -13.33 -5.22
CA ASN A 489 -58.72 -14.44 -6.18
C ASN A 489 -57.73 -14.25 -7.34
N ILE A 490 -57.42 -15.37 -8.00
CA ILE A 490 -56.71 -15.48 -9.28
C ILE A 490 -57.61 -15.00 -10.44
N THR A 491 -57.09 -14.14 -11.31
CA THR A 491 -57.37 -14.12 -12.76
C THR A 491 -56.23 -13.47 -13.56
N ASP A 492 -55.92 -14.08 -14.71
CA ASP A 492 -55.20 -13.58 -15.90
C ASP A 492 -53.67 -13.32 -15.95
N ILE A 493 -52.97 -14.41 -16.31
CA ILE A 493 -52.13 -14.56 -17.53
C ILE A 493 -51.06 -13.48 -17.82
N ASN A 494 -49.81 -13.83 -17.53
CA ASN A 494 -48.86 -14.17 -18.61
C ASN A 494 -47.68 -15.02 -18.10
N SER A 495 -47.60 -16.26 -18.57
CA SER A 495 -46.69 -17.29 -18.08
C SER A 495 -45.42 -17.41 -18.93
N ILE A 496 -44.25 -17.17 -18.31
CA ILE A 496 -42.95 -17.73 -18.74
C ILE A 496 -41.97 -17.84 -17.55
N ASN A 497 -41.97 -16.89 -16.61
CA ASN A 497 -40.98 -16.86 -15.51
C ASN A 497 -41.24 -17.84 -14.35
N GLN A 498 -42.47 -18.31 -14.11
CA GLN A 498 -42.77 -19.13 -12.92
C GLN A 498 -42.38 -20.61 -13.02
N VAL A 499 -42.20 -21.16 -14.23
CA VAL A 499 -41.78 -22.58 -14.39
C VAL A 499 -40.31 -22.76 -13.97
N PHE A 500 -39.44 -21.78 -14.26
CA PHE A 500 -38.05 -21.77 -13.80
C PHE A 500 -37.95 -21.63 -12.28
N PHE A 501 -38.75 -20.74 -11.68
CA PHE A 501 -38.73 -20.49 -10.23
C PHE A 501 -39.23 -21.69 -9.42
N ALA A 502 -40.32 -22.34 -9.87
CA ALA A 502 -40.88 -23.53 -9.21
C ALA A 502 -40.00 -24.79 -9.32
N TRP A 503 -39.17 -24.89 -10.37
CA TRP A 503 -38.21 -26.01 -10.52
C TRP A 503 -37.00 -25.88 -9.59
N HIS A 504 -36.58 -24.65 -9.27
CA HIS A 504 -35.44 -24.40 -8.38
C HIS A 504 -35.79 -24.55 -6.89
N LEU A 505 -36.96 -24.09 -6.47
CA LEU A 505 -37.37 -24.06 -5.05
C LEU A 505 -37.72 -25.42 -4.42
N LYS A 506 -38.08 -26.43 -5.22
CA LYS A 506 -38.37 -27.79 -4.70
C LYS A 506 -37.13 -28.69 -4.56
N ARG A 507 -35.98 -28.28 -5.09
CA ARG A 507 -34.72 -29.07 -5.01
C ARG A 507 -33.87 -28.69 -3.80
N THR A 508 -34.06 -27.50 -3.22
CA THR A 508 -33.29 -26.98 -2.08
C THR A 508 -33.74 -27.55 -0.73
N GLN A 509 -35.04 -27.80 -0.51
CA GLN A 509 -35.53 -28.26 0.80
C GLN A 509 -35.14 -29.70 1.18
N HIS A 510 -34.72 -30.54 0.21
CA HIS A 510 -34.22 -31.89 0.51
C HIS A 510 -32.69 -31.98 0.66
N ILE A 511 -31.95 -30.91 0.33
CA ILE A 511 -30.48 -30.86 0.42
C ILE A 511 -30.02 -30.20 1.74
N VAL A 512 -30.80 -29.26 2.28
CA VAL A 512 -30.51 -28.55 3.54
C VAL A 512 -30.42 -29.50 4.75
N SER A 513 -31.05 -30.70 4.69
CA SER A 513 -30.95 -31.71 5.76
C SER A 513 -29.71 -32.62 5.67
N ILE A 514 -28.86 -32.48 4.65
CA ILE A 514 -27.71 -33.37 4.39
C ILE A 514 -26.37 -32.61 4.40
N MET A 515 -26.37 -31.27 4.32
CA MET A 515 -25.15 -30.44 4.23
C MET A 515 -24.75 -29.75 5.55
N SER A 516 -24.98 -30.38 6.70
CA SER A 516 -24.59 -29.86 8.01
C SER A 516 -23.17 -30.28 8.44
N SER A 517 -22.11 -29.87 7.71
CA SER A 517 -20.70 -29.84 8.20
C SER A 517 -19.66 -29.42 7.12
N ASP A 518 -19.79 -28.27 6.46
CA ASP A 518 -18.69 -27.75 5.61
C ASP A 518 -18.31 -26.31 5.96
N ASN A 519 -17.46 -26.17 6.98
CA ASN A 519 -16.94 -24.89 7.44
C ASN A 519 -15.86 -24.30 6.50
N SER A 520 -15.44 -25.01 5.44
CA SER A 520 -14.27 -24.61 4.63
C SER A 520 -14.43 -23.27 3.90
N ASN A 521 -15.67 -22.86 3.65
CA ASN A 521 -16.04 -21.61 2.97
C ASN A 521 -16.29 -20.43 3.94
N GLN A 522 -16.18 -20.63 5.26
CA GLN A 522 -16.40 -19.59 6.27
C GLN A 522 -15.28 -18.54 6.22
N SER A 523 -15.66 -17.26 6.32
CA SER A 523 -14.73 -16.15 6.43
C SER A 523 -14.30 -15.92 7.88
N ILE A 524 -12.98 -15.92 8.10
CA ILE A 524 -12.37 -15.80 9.43
C ILE A 524 -11.45 -14.58 9.44
N LEU A 525 -11.72 -13.64 10.36
CA LEU A 525 -10.89 -12.46 10.59
C LEU A 525 -10.15 -12.60 11.92
N ILE A 526 -8.82 -12.55 11.89
CA ILE A 526 -7.94 -12.67 13.05
C ILE A 526 -7.28 -11.30 13.31
N LEU A 527 -7.40 -10.79 14.53
CA LEU A 527 -6.85 -9.49 14.92
C LEU A 527 -5.57 -9.74 15.73
N GLY A 528 -4.41 -9.49 15.11
CA GLY A 528 -3.08 -9.72 15.67
C GLY A 528 -2.33 -10.85 14.95
N GLY A 529 -1.19 -10.52 14.34
CA GLY A 529 -0.21 -11.44 13.74
C GLY A 529 0.85 -11.94 14.74
N GLY A 530 0.47 -12.03 16.01
CA GLY A 530 1.31 -12.58 17.09
C GLY A 530 1.29 -14.11 17.14
N CYS A 531 1.85 -14.69 18.22
CA CYS A 531 1.98 -16.13 18.39
C CYS A 531 0.66 -16.91 18.24
N PHE A 532 -0.41 -16.46 18.90
CA PHE A 532 -1.71 -17.14 18.87
C PHE A 532 -2.43 -16.93 17.54
N GLY A 533 -2.35 -15.73 16.95
CA GLY A 533 -2.97 -15.42 15.66
C GLY A 533 -2.35 -16.21 14.50
N LEU A 534 -1.01 -16.29 14.43
CA LEU A 534 -0.30 -17.07 13.42
C LEU A 534 -0.56 -18.58 13.56
N ALA A 535 -0.49 -19.14 14.78
CA ALA A 535 -0.82 -20.56 14.99
C ALA A 535 -2.26 -20.89 14.58
N THR A 536 -3.20 -19.98 14.88
CA THR A 536 -4.60 -20.11 14.46
C THR A 536 -4.73 -20.10 12.95
N ALA A 537 -4.19 -19.09 12.27
CA ALA A 537 -4.30 -18.97 10.82
C ALA A 537 -3.67 -20.15 10.07
N PHE A 538 -2.51 -20.62 10.55
CA PHE A 538 -1.82 -21.79 10.00
C PHE A 538 -2.67 -23.06 10.12
N GLU A 539 -3.19 -23.39 11.31
CA GLU A 539 -4.05 -24.56 11.50
C GLU A 539 -5.31 -24.47 10.63
N LEU A 540 -6.01 -23.32 10.61
CA LEU A 540 -7.22 -23.16 9.82
C LEU A 540 -6.95 -23.32 8.32
N ALA A 541 -5.85 -22.74 7.81
CA ALA A 541 -5.47 -22.91 6.41
C ALA A 541 -5.09 -24.37 6.09
N GLN A 542 -4.40 -25.07 6.99
CA GLN A 542 -4.13 -26.51 6.87
C GLN A 542 -5.41 -27.37 6.92
N LYS A 543 -6.43 -26.99 7.69
CA LYS A 543 -7.76 -27.63 7.73
C LYS A 543 -8.65 -27.25 6.53
N GLY A 544 -8.15 -26.42 5.62
CA GLY A 544 -8.80 -26.14 4.35
C GLY A 544 -9.68 -24.89 4.32
N TYR A 545 -9.73 -24.09 5.40
CA TYR A 545 -10.44 -22.81 5.40
C TYR A 545 -9.83 -21.86 4.36
N LYS A 546 -10.64 -21.37 3.42
CA LYS A 546 -10.13 -20.61 2.24
C LYS A 546 -10.10 -19.10 2.39
N ASN A 547 -10.76 -18.55 3.41
CA ASN A 547 -10.89 -17.11 3.58
C ASN A 547 -10.47 -16.65 4.99
N VAL A 548 -9.20 -16.93 5.33
CA VAL A 548 -8.57 -16.48 6.58
C VAL A 548 -7.79 -15.19 6.33
N THR A 549 -8.03 -14.16 7.14
CA THR A 549 -7.39 -12.85 7.04
C THR A 549 -6.83 -12.42 8.40
N ILE A 550 -5.58 -11.96 8.46
CA ILE A 550 -4.97 -11.35 9.64
C ILE A 550 -4.89 -9.82 9.46
N LEU A 551 -5.30 -9.07 10.48
CA LEU A 551 -5.02 -7.64 10.63
C LEU A 551 -3.93 -7.46 11.70
N GLU A 552 -2.80 -6.84 11.37
CA GLU A 552 -1.69 -6.59 12.29
C GLU A 552 -1.25 -5.12 12.23
N LYS A 553 -0.97 -4.52 13.39
CA LYS A 553 -0.62 -3.09 13.50
C LYS A 553 0.84 -2.79 13.13
N ASP A 554 1.73 -3.77 13.26
CA ASP A 554 3.10 -3.63 12.75
C ASP A 554 3.15 -3.80 11.23
N VAL A 555 4.17 -3.21 10.60
CA VAL A 555 4.42 -3.24 9.15
C VAL A 555 5.08 -4.54 8.65
N ASP A 556 5.37 -5.48 9.56
CA ASP A 556 6.04 -6.76 9.27
C ASP A 556 5.58 -7.84 10.25
N VAL A 557 5.75 -9.11 9.88
CA VAL A 557 5.34 -10.30 10.65
C VAL A 557 6.52 -11.28 10.75
N PRO A 558 7.02 -11.61 11.96
CA PRO A 558 6.43 -11.35 13.27
C PRO A 558 6.45 -9.88 13.71
N SER A 559 5.30 -9.44 14.23
CA SER A 559 5.10 -8.10 14.78
C SER A 559 6.00 -7.84 15.99
N ARG A 560 6.66 -6.68 16.02
CA ARG A 560 7.52 -6.23 17.13
C ARG A 560 6.73 -5.96 18.42
N PHE A 561 5.40 -5.88 18.34
CA PHE A 561 4.51 -5.81 19.51
C PHE A 561 4.18 -7.20 20.10
N SER A 562 4.47 -8.27 19.36
CA SER A 562 4.27 -9.64 19.84
C SER A 562 5.22 -9.95 21.00
N ALA A 563 4.68 -10.49 22.09
CA ALA A 563 5.46 -11.05 23.20
C ALA A 563 6.53 -12.06 22.75
N ALA A 564 6.36 -12.68 21.57
CA ALA A 564 7.24 -13.67 20.99
C ALA A 564 8.14 -13.14 19.84
N TYR A 565 8.13 -11.83 19.56
CA TYR A 565 9.18 -11.20 18.74
C TYR A 565 10.44 -11.06 19.59
N ASP A 566 11.25 -12.12 19.58
CA ASP A 566 12.32 -12.31 20.54
C ASP A 566 13.33 -13.33 19.98
N LEU A 567 14.59 -13.27 20.40
CA LEU A 567 15.64 -14.20 19.95
C LEU A 567 15.32 -15.65 20.35
N ASN A 568 14.83 -15.84 21.57
CA ASN A 568 14.56 -17.15 22.14
C ASN A 568 13.55 -17.12 23.30
N LYS A 569 12.77 -18.20 23.46
CA LYS A 569 11.81 -18.39 24.56
C LYS A 569 11.91 -19.81 25.12
N VAL A 570 11.69 -19.96 26.42
CA VAL A 570 11.82 -21.25 27.13
C VAL A 570 10.72 -22.23 26.72
N ILE A 571 11.12 -23.41 26.29
CA ILE A 571 10.25 -24.55 26.01
C ILE A 571 10.52 -25.60 27.08
N ARG A 572 9.52 -25.82 27.95
CA ARG A 572 9.60 -26.72 29.11
C ARG A 572 8.20 -27.18 29.54
N ALA A 573 8.12 -28.38 30.10
CA ALA A 573 6.87 -29.00 30.53
C ALA A 573 6.67 -29.11 32.06
N GLU A 574 7.57 -28.58 32.88
CA GLU A 574 7.39 -28.56 34.34
C GLU A 574 6.30 -27.58 34.81
N TYR A 575 5.15 -28.11 35.25
CA TYR A 575 4.11 -27.34 35.93
C TYR A 575 3.65 -28.05 37.20
N ALA A 576 3.02 -27.31 38.11
CA ALA A 576 2.31 -27.90 39.24
C ALA A 576 0.94 -28.49 38.84
N ASP A 577 0.48 -28.20 37.62
CA ASP A 577 -0.75 -28.71 37.01
C ASP A 577 -0.38 -29.79 35.98
N ASP A 578 -0.93 -30.99 36.17
CA ASP A 578 -0.70 -32.14 35.29
C ASP A 578 -1.23 -31.90 33.86
N PHE A 579 -2.31 -31.10 33.71
CA PHE A 579 -2.88 -30.76 32.40
C PHE A 579 -1.88 -29.97 31.55
N TYR A 580 -1.28 -28.92 32.12
CA TYR A 580 -0.25 -28.14 31.40
C TYR A 580 1.05 -28.89 31.23
N THR A 581 1.37 -29.81 32.13
CA THR A 581 2.52 -30.71 32.00
C THR A 581 2.37 -31.58 30.76
N GLN A 582 1.23 -32.26 30.59
CA GLN A 582 0.96 -33.06 29.40
C GLN A 582 0.92 -32.20 28.12
N LEU A 583 0.19 -31.09 28.15
CA LEU A 583 0.05 -30.20 26.98
C LEU A 583 1.40 -29.67 26.47
N ALA A 584 2.33 -29.39 27.39
CA ALA A 584 3.67 -28.96 27.02
C ALA A 584 4.56 -30.10 26.55
N LEU A 585 4.38 -31.34 27.02
CA LEU A 585 5.04 -32.52 26.44
C LEU A 585 4.60 -32.77 25.01
N ASP A 586 3.29 -32.69 24.74
CA ASP A 586 2.72 -32.83 23.40
C ASP A 586 3.28 -31.74 22.45
N SER A 587 3.42 -30.51 22.95
CA SER A 587 4.05 -29.42 22.20
C SER A 587 5.55 -29.64 21.97
N ILE A 588 6.31 -30.12 22.98
CA ILE A 588 7.73 -30.46 22.84
C ILE A 588 7.92 -31.54 21.76
N HIS A 589 7.07 -32.56 21.75
CA HIS A 589 7.11 -33.59 20.71
C HIS A 589 6.93 -32.99 19.31
N LYS A 590 6.04 -32.00 19.15
CA LYS A 590 5.90 -31.24 17.90
C LYS A 590 7.11 -30.37 17.57
N TRP A 591 7.69 -29.67 18.55
CA TRP A 591 8.95 -28.94 18.37
C TRP A 591 10.11 -29.85 17.94
N GLN A 592 10.14 -31.11 18.36
CA GLN A 592 11.16 -32.09 17.97
C GLN A 592 10.91 -32.73 16.60
N SER A 593 9.65 -33.07 16.27
CA SER A 593 9.33 -33.95 15.13
C SER A 593 8.84 -33.23 13.87
N ASP A 594 8.31 -32.02 14.00
CA ASP A 594 7.65 -31.33 12.88
C ASP A 594 8.69 -30.52 12.07
N PRO A 595 8.80 -30.70 10.74
CA PRO A 595 9.78 -29.99 9.91
C PRO A 595 9.68 -28.46 9.94
N LEU A 596 8.51 -27.90 10.30
CA LEU A 596 8.33 -26.45 10.43
C LEU A 596 8.96 -25.89 11.71
N TYR A 597 8.97 -26.69 12.78
CA TYR A 597 9.33 -26.24 14.13
C TYR A 597 10.71 -26.73 14.59
N SER A 598 11.12 -27.92 14.17
CA SER A 598 12.40 -28.54 14.53
C SER A 598 13.66 -27.76 14.12
N PRO A 599 13.73 -26.99 13.01
CA PRO A 599 14.88 -26.13 12.72
C PRO A 599 15.05 -24.95 13.70
N HIS A 600 14.07 -24.74 14.58
CA HIS A 600 14.04 -23.65 15.54
C HIS A 600 14.06 -24.12 16.99
N TYR A 601 14.03 -25.43 17.25
CA TYR A 601 14.06 -26.01 18.59
C TYR A 601 15.47 -26.44 19.02
N HIS A 602 15.83 -26.10 20.26
CA HIS A 602 17.13 -26.37 20.86
C HIS A 602 16.93 -27.04 22.21
N GLU A 603 17.06 -28.36 22.25
CA GLU A 603 16.96 -29.20 23.46
C GLU A 603 18.27 -29.16 24.27
N THR A 604 18.62 -27.99 24.80
CA THR A 604 19.84 -27.81 25.61
C THR A 604 19.70 -28.23 27.08
N GLY A 605 18.48 -28.59 27.49
CA GLY A 605 18.11 -28.76 28.89
C GLY A 605 17.67 -27.45 29.55
N PHE A 606 17.00 -27.58 30.70
CA PHE A 606 16.57 -26.47 31.56
C PHE A 606 17.08 -26.68 32.98
N LEU A 607 17.92 -25.78 33.46
CA LEU A 607 18.44 -25.74 34.83
C LEU A 607 17.59 -24.77 35.65
N ASN A 608 16.73 -25.29 36.52
CA ASN A 608 15.82 -24.52 37.36
C ASN A 608 16.31 -24.55 38.81
N VAL A 609 16.83 -23.42 39.30
CA VAL A 609 17.46 -23.31 40.62
C VAL A 609 17.00 -22.06 41.36
N THR A 610 17.34 -21.99 42.64
CA THR A 610 17.22 -20.80 43.49
C THR A 610 18.58 -20.47 44.09
N SER A 611 18.88 -19.19 44.34
CA SER A 611 20.09 -18.80 45.07
C SER A 611 19.99 -19.13 46.56
N GLY A 612 21.13 -19.11 47.26
CA GLY A 612 21.15 -19.26 48.72
C GLY A 612 20.27 -18.22 49.44
N LYS A 613 20.16 -17.01 48.88
CA LYS A 613 19.36 -15.90 49.42
C LYS A 613 17.87 -15.97 49.07
N ALA A 614 17.44 -16.88 48.19
CA ALA A 614 16.05 -16.97 47.78
C ALA A 614 15.10 -17.21 48.96
N ALA A 615 13.94 -16.56 48.91
CA ALA A 615 12.89 -16.71 49.91
C ALA A 615 12.30 -18.14 49.93
N GLN A 616 11.75 -18.55 51.08
CA GLN A 616 11.33 -19.93 51.31
C GLN A 616 10.15 -20.36 50.43
N ASN A 617 9.26 -19.43 50.05
CA ASN A 617 8.21 -19.64 49.06
C ASN A 617 8.81 -19.94 47.67
N THR A 618 9.83 -19.20 47.22
CA THR A 618 10.50 -19.44 45.93
C THR A 618 11.20 -20.80 45.90
N LYS A 619 11.88 -21.18 46.99
CA LYS A 619 12.47 -22.52 47.17
C LYS A 619 11.41 -23.62 47.15
N GLY A 620 10.31 -23.43 47.88
CA GLY A 620 9.16 -24.34 47.89
C GLY A 620 8.49 -24.50 46.52
N ALA A 621 8.41 -23.43 45.73
CA ALA A 621 7.88 -23.48 44.36
C ALA A 621 8.75 -24.35 43.44
N VAL A 622 10.08 -24.17 43.46
CA VAL A 622 11.01 -25.02 42.69
C VAL A 622 10.92 -26.48 43.12
N GLU A 623 10.86 -26.76 44.43
CA GLU A 623 10.64 -28.13 44.92
C GLU A 623 9.31 -28.71 44.43
N SER A 624 8.22 -27.92 44.44
CA SER A 624 6.90 -28.40 43.98
C SER A 624 6.89 -28.81 42.51
N TYR A 625 7.62 -28.08 41.65
CA TYR A 625 7.79 -28.46 40.25
C TYR A 625 8.64 -29.72 40.10
N TYR A 626 9.74 -29.85 40.86
CA TYR A 626 10.55 -31.06 40.86
C TYR A 626 9.73 -32.30 41.25
N GLN A 627 8.92 -32.19 42.31
CA GLN A 627 8.03 -33.26 42.77
C GLN A 627 6.92 -33.57 41.77
N SER A 628 6.44 -32.58 41.00
CA SER A 628 5.52 -32.81 39.87
C SER A 628 6.20 -33.64 38.78
N LEU A 629 7.42 -33.26 38.37
CA LEU A 629 8.20 -34.00 37.38
C LEU A 629 8.45 -35.46 37.78
N GLN A 630 8.72 -35.75 39.07
CA GLN A 630 8.92 -37.13 39.54
C GLN A 630 7.67 -38.02 39.46
N LYS A 631 6.46 -37.44 39.36
CA LYS A 631 5.20 -38.20 39.25
C LYS A 631 4.90 -38.64 37.82
N ASN A 632 5.38 -37.89 36.82
CA ASN A 632 5.06 -38.15 35.43
C ASN A 632 6.15 -39.05 34.78
N PRO A 633 5.81 -40.26 34.29
CA PRO A 633 6.77 -41.21 33.74
C PRO A 633 7.64 -40.69 32.59
N ALA A 634 7.21 -39.64 31.87
CA ALA A 634 7.99 -39.02 30.80
C ALA A 634 9.35 -38.48 31.28
N PHE A 635 9.47 -38.08 32.56
CA PHE A 635 10.71 -37.50 33.10
C PHE A 635 11.65 -38.50 33.79
N ASN A 636 11.32 -39.80 33.77
CA ASN A 636 12.15 -40.86 34.34
C ASN A 636 13.54 -40.88 33.68
N GLY A 637 14.60 -40.64 34.47
CA GLY A 637 15.98 -40.55 33.97
C GLY A 637 16.32 -39.24 33.20
N GLN A 638 15.33 -38.39 32.96
CA GLN A 638 15.48 -37.10 32.26
C GLN A 638 15.74 -35.93 33.19
N THR A 639 15.42 -36.08 34.48
CA THR A 639 15.67 -35.05 35.50
C THR A 639 16.84 -35.43 36.41
N THR A 640 17.51 -34.43 36.97
CA THR A 640 18.63 -34.61 37.90
C THR A 640 18.60 -33.51 38.93
N ARG A 641 18.49 -33.87 40.22
CA ARG A 641 18.54 -32.89 41.32
C ARG A 641 19.96 -32.34 41.47
N VAL A 642 20.08 -31.05 41.80
CA VAL A 642 21.35 -30.39 42.10
C VAL A 642 21.25 -29.65 43.44
N ASN A 643 22.14 -29.98 44.37
CA ASN A 643 22.10 -29.52 45.76
C ASN A 643 23.34 -28.70 46.15
N SER A 644 24.28 -28.47 45.22
CA SER A 644 25.50 -27.70 45.47
C SER A 644 26.04 -26.99 44.22
N SER A 645 26.89 -25.98 44.45
CA SER A 645 27.66 -25.29 43.43
C SER A 645 28.56 -26.23 42.62
N GLU A 646 29.10 -27.27 43.27
CA GLU A 646 30.00 -28.26 42.68
C GLU A 646 29.25 -29.20 41.74
N GLU A 647 28.03 -29.62 42.11
CA GLU A 647 27.15 -30.41 41.23
C GLU A 647 26.74 -29.61 39.99
N ILE A 648 26.40 -28.32 40.16
CA ILE A 648 26.05 -27.44 39.04
C ILE A 648 27.27 -27.21 38.12
N LYS A 649 28.47 -26.99 38.66
CA LYS A 649 29.71 -26.85 37.86
C LYS A 649 30.10 -28.15 37.16
N LYS A 650 29.83 -29.31 37.76
CA LYS A 650 30.03 -30.61 37.10
C LYS A 650 29.04 -30.82 35.94
N LEU A 651 27.81 -30.34 36.08
CA LEU A 651 26.78 -30.37 35.04
C LEU A 651 27.07 -29.35 33.92
N VAL A 652 27.50 -28.14 34.28
CA VAL A 652 27.78 -27.03 33.36
C VAL A 652 29.17 -26.43 33.67
N PRO A 653 30.27 -27.04 33.18
CA PRO A 653 31.64 -26.59 33.48
C PRO A 653 31.98 -25.16 33.03
N LYS A 654 31.12 -24.57 32.19
CA LYS A 654 31.22 -23.21 31.66
C LYS A 654 30.81 -22.13 32.67
N PHE A 655 30.21 -22.51 33.81
CA PHE A 655 29.86 -21.57 34.87
C PHE A 655 31.06 -21.31 35.78
N THR A 656 31.64 -20.12 35.65
CA THR A 656 32.90 -19.71 36.29
C THR A 656 32.71 -19.01 37.64
N GLY A 657 31.51 -18.51 37.93
CA GLY A 657 31.20 -17.78 39.17
C GLY A 657 31.01 -18.67 40.41
N PRO A 658 30.75 -18.06 41.58
CA PRO A 658 30.64 -18.78 42.86
C PRO A 658 29.38 -19.64 43.01
N LEU A 659 28.25 -19.27 42.40
CA LEU A 659 26.95 -19.98 42.50
C LEU A 659 26.47 -20.15 43.97
N ASN A 660 26.55 -19.08 44.76
CA ASN A 660 26.41 -19.10 46.22
C ASN A 660 25.09 -19.73 46.71
N GLY A 661 25.17 -20.96 47.20
CA GLY A 661 24.03 -21.71 47.74
C GLY A 661 22.97 -22.09 46.69
N PHE A 662 23.36 -22.24 45.43
CA PHE A 662 22.43 -22.56 44.35
C PHE A 662 21.93 -24.01 44.46
N VAL A 663 20.61 -24.19 44.50
CA VAL A 663 19.95 -25.51 44.61
C VAL A 663 18.69 -25.60 43.75
N GLY A 664 18.39 -26.79 43.24
CA GLY A 664 17.22 -27.07 42.40
C GLY A 664 17.37 -28.36 41.60
N TYR A 665 17.09 -28.30 40.29
CA TYR A 665 17.19 -29.46 39.40
C TYR A 665 17.47 -29.06 37.93
N HIS A 666 17.92 -30.03 37.17
CA HIS A 666 18.07 -29.97 35.72
C HIS A 666 17.05 -30.92 35.04
N ASN A 667 16.45 -30.47 33.94
CA ASN A 667 15.48 -31.18 33.13
C ASN A 667 15.97 -31.26 31.68
N LYS A 668 16.28 -32.47 31.18
CA LYS A 668 16.86 -32.67 29.84
C LYS A 668 15.85 -32.52 28.68
N LEU A 669 14.56 -32.78 28.92
CA LEU A 669 13.51 -32.69 27.89
C LEU A 669 13.10 -31.26 27.52
N ALA A 670 13.81 -30.27 28.04
CA ALA A 670 13.49 -28.86 27.92
C ALA A 670 14.62 -28.12 27.20
N GLY A 671 14.37 -26.86 26.88
CA GLY A 671 15.33 -26.02 26.18
C GLY A 671 14.66 -24.73 25.72
N TYR A 672 14.90 -24.32 24.48
CA TYR A 672 14.30 -23.11 23.92
C TYR A 672 13.94 -23.23 22.45
N GLY A 673 13.08 -22.32 22.00
CA GLY A 673 12.77 -22.11 20.60
C GLY A 673 13.25 -20.74 20.15
N HIS A 674 13.84 -20.64 18.95
CA HIS A 674 14.16 -19.36 18.31
C HIS A 674 12.88 -18.66 17.84
N SER A 675 12.31 -17.85 18.73
CA SER A 675 10.91 -17.43 18.65
C SER A 675 10.56 -16.57 17.44
N ALA A 676 11.32 -15.52 17.13
CA ALA A 676 11.06 -14.71 15.94
C ALA A 676 11.25 -15.51 14.63
N ASN A 677 12.20 -16.45 14.59
CA ASN A 677 12.44 -17.29 13.42
C ASN A 677 11.29 -18.29 13.22
N ALA A 678 10.82 -18.95 14.28
CA ALA A 678 9.67 -19.85 14.22
C ALA A 678 8.38 -19.13 13.80
N LEU A 679 8.13 -17.91 14.31
CA LEU A 679 6.98 -17.11 13.87
C LEU A 679 7.10 -16.71 12.38
N ARG A 680 8.31 -16.36 11.91
CA ARG A 680 8.56 -16.06 10.49
C ARG A 680 8.27 -17.29 9.61
N ALA A 681 8.71 -18.47 10.02
CA ALA A 681 8.45 -19.70 9.28
C ALA A 681 6.94 -20.03 9.21
N VAL A 682 6.22 -19.92 10.33
CA VAL A 682 4.74 -20.09 10.35
C VAL A 682 4.05 -19.04 9.47
N TYR A 683 4.50 -17.78 9.48
CA TYR A 683 3.99 -16.73 8.60
C TYR A 683 4.21 -17.05 7.12
N GLU A 684 5.41 -17.51 6.73
CA GLU A 684 5.70 -17.90 5.35
C GLU A 684 4.85 -19.09 4.88
N GLU A 685 4.55 -20.05 5.75
CA GLU A 685 3.59 -21.11 5.46
C GLU A 685 2.14 -20.61 5.38
N CYS A 686 1.73 -19.67 6.22
CA CYS A 686 0.41 -19.01 6.11
C CYS A 686 0.24 -18.35 4.72
N ILE A 687 1.27 -17.63 4.24
CA ILE A 687 1.28 -17.02 2.91
C ILE A 687 1.19 -18.09 1.80
N LYS A 688 1.97 -19.17 1.88
CA LYS A 688 1.90 -20.31 0.93
C LYS A 688 0.52 -20.97 0.88
N LEU A 689 -0.17 -21.04 2.02
CA LEU A 689 -1.51 -21.60 2.15
C LEU A 689 -2.64 -20.61 1.79
N GLY A 690 -2.32 -19.35 1.45
CA GLY A 690 -3.28 -18.35 0.97
C GLY A 690 -3.93 -17.47 2.04
N VAL A 691 -3.39 -17.45 3.27
CA VAL A 691 -3.83 -16.51 4.32
C VAL A 691 -3.52 -15.07 3.89
N LYS A 692 -4.50 -14.19 4.03
CA LYS A 692 -4.38 -12.76 3.70
C LYS A 692 -3.85 -11.98 4.89
N PHE A 693 -3.02 -10.97 4.64
CA PHE A 693 -2.46 -10.10 5.69
C PHE A 693 -2.64 -8.63 5.33
N HIS A 694 -3.17 -7.86 6.28
CA HIS A 694 -3.14 -6.40 6.25
C HIS A 694 -2.23 -5.92 7.39
N LEU A 695 -1.24 -5.10 7.05
CA LEU A 695 -0.14 -4.70 7.94
C LEU A 695 -0.10 -3.18 8.13
N GLY A 696 0.55 -2.72 9.20
CA GLY A 696 0.65 -1.30 9.52
C GLY A 696 -0.72 -0.68 9.78
N LYS A 697 -0.91 0.57 9.33
CA LYS A 697 -2.19 1.28 9.48
C LYS A 697 -3.39 0.61 8.77
N ASP A 698 -3.15 -0.21 7.77
CA ASP A 698 -4.21 -0.99 7.09
C ASP A 698 -4.63 -2.22 7.92
N GLY A 699 -3.82 -2.66 8.89
CA GLY A 699 -4.12 -3.76 9.83
C GLY A 699 -4.29 -3.34 11.31
N GLU A 700 -3.99 -2.09 11.66
CA GLU A 700 -4.18 -1.57 13.02
C GLU A 700 -5.67 -1.36 13.33
N VAL A 701 -6.22 -2.18 14.23
CA VAL A 701 -7.65 -2.19 14.54
C VAL A 701 -8.04 -1.02 15.45
N GLU A 702 -9.08 -0.29 15.06
CA GLU A 702 -9.71 0.76 15.86
C GLU A 702 -10.86 0.22 16.71
N SER A 703 -11.76 -0.56 16.11
CA SER A 703 -13.00 -1.02 16.77
C SER A 703 -13.56 -2.30 16.17
N LEU A 704 -14.26 -3.08 17.00
CA LEU A 704 -15.08 -4.21 16.56
C LEU A 704 -16.43 -3.71 16.02
N LEU A 705 -16.95 -4.40 15.01
CA LEU A 705 -18.21 -4.06 14.36
C LEU A 705 -19.30 -5.05 14.77
N TYR A 706 -20.45 -4.53 15.19
CA TYR A 706 -21.57 -5.33 15.68
C TYR A 706 -22.86 -5.05 14.92
N ALA A 707 -23.66 -6.10 14.72
CA ALA A 707 -25.03 -6.02 14.21
C ALA A 707 -26.02 -6.64 15.20
N SER A 708 -27.27 -6.18 15.18
CA SER A 708 -28.36 -6.74 15.98
C SER A 708 -29.11 -7.82 15.19
N SER A 709 -29.29 -9.00 15.79
CA SER A 709 -30.12 -10.08 15.26
C SER A 709 -31.31 -10.35 16.18
N ARG A 710 -32.25 -11.21 15.75
CA ARG A 710 -33.37 -11.67 16.61
C ARG A 710 -32.92 -12.53 17.79
N GLU A 711 -31.69 -13.03 17.76
CA GLU A 711 -31.12 -13.96 18.76
C GLU A 711 -30.07 -13.30 19.67
N GLY A 712 -29.64 -12.08 19.35
CA GLY A 712 -28.68 -11.33 20.15
C GLY A 712 -27.85 -10.35 19.33
N THR A 713 -26.72 -9.91 19.89
CA THR A 713 -25.72 -9.16 19.14
C THR A 713 -24.82 -10.16 18.39
N ILE A 714 -24.35 -9.81 17.20
CA ILE A 714 -23.30 -10.54 16.48
C ILE A 714 -22.17 -9.58 16.12
N CYS A 715 -20.92 -10.04 16.22
CA CYS A 715 -19.76 -9.36 15.66
C CYS A 715 -19.68 -9.71 14.17
N VAL A 716 -19.67 -8.69 13.32
CA VAL A 716 -19.64 -8.85 11.85
C VAL A 716 -18.27 -8.54 11.25
N GLY A 717 -17.30 -8.12 12.07
CA GLY A 717 -15.96 -7.78 11.62
C GLY A 717 -15.23 -6.77 12.51
N ALA A 718 -14.26 -6.08 11.92
CA ALA A 718 -13.52 -5.01 12.57
C ALA A 718 -13.26 -3.82 11.61
N LYS A 719 -13.09 -2.63 12.17
CA LYS A 719 -12.67 -1.40 11.48
C LYS A 719 -11.24 -1.06 11.88
N THR A 720 -10.39 -0.70 10.92
CA THR A 720 -9.00 -0.27 11.17
C THR A 720 -8.87 1.25 11.25
N LEU A 721 -7.77 1.75 11.82
CA LEU A 721 -7.53 3.21 11.99
C LEU A 721 -7.50 3.99 10.67
N ASN A 722 -7.18 3.34 9.54
CA ASN A 722 -7.30 3.94 8.21
C ASN A 722 -8.76 4.07 7.72
N GLY A 723 -9.73 3.54 8.47
CA GLY A 723 -11.16 3.56 8.15
C GLY A 723 -11.66 2.32 7.39
N ASN A 724 -10.78 1.37 7.04
CA ASN A 724 -11.18 0.18 6.29
C ASN A 724 -12.06 -0.73 7.15
N ILE A 725 -13.12 -1.28 6.56
CA ILE A 725 -14.03 -2.24 7.19
C ILE A 725 -13.73 -3.64 6.67
N HIS A 726 -13.39 -4.56 7.57
CA HIS A 726 -13.14 -5.96 7.27
C HIS A 726 -14.26 -6.79 7.89
N CYS A 727 -15.15 -7.33 7.05
CA CYS A 727 -16.26 -8.19 7.50
C CYS A 727 -15.83 -9.67 7.52
N ALA A 728 -16.37 -10.44 8.46
CA ALA A 728 -16.21 -11.89 8.53
C ALA A 728 -17.32 -12.58 9.35
N ASP A 729 -17.58 -13.85 9.04
CA ASP A 729 -18.56 -14.70 9.75
C ASP A 729 -18.13 -14.99 11.20
N LYS A 730 -16.81 -15.13 11.42
CA LYS A 730 -16.20 -15.23 12.75
C LYS A 730 -15.04 -14.25 12.86
N THR A 731 -15.03 -13.44 13.92
CA THR A 731 -13.91 -12.55 14.27
C THR A 731 -13.18 -13.10 15.50
N ILE A 732 -11.86 -13.10 15.49
CA ILE A 732 -11.00 -13.69 16.51
C ILE A 732 -10.00 -12.62 17.01
N VAL A 733 -10.12 -12.20 18.27
CA VAL A 733 -9.24 -11.22 18.89
C VAL A 733 -8.00 -11.92 19.45
N ALA A 734 -6.83 -11.77 18.82
CA ALA A 734 -5.57 -12.42 19.20
C ALA A 734 -4.47 -11.40 19.59
N LEU A 735 -4.88 -10.26 20.16
CA LEU A 735 -4.05 -9.08 20.47
C LEU A 735 -3.21 -9.20 21.77
N GLY A 736 -3.16 -10.39 22.39
CA GLY A 736 -2.40 -10.61 23.64
C GLY A 736 -2.82 -9.65 24.76
N ALA A 737 -1.86 -8.93 25.34
CA ALA A 737 -2.08 -7.92 26.39
C ALA A 737 -2.90 -6.70 25.92
N ASP A 738 -2.85 -6.38 24.63
CA ASP A 738 -3.56 -5.23 24.03
C ASP A 738 -5.04 -5.55 23.78
N ALA A 739 -5.48 -6.81 23.93
CA ALA A 739 -6.88 -7.21 23.74
C ALA A 739 -7.85 -6.50 24.72
N ALA A 740 -7.37 -6.04 25.88
CA ALA A 740 -8.16 -5.26 26.83
C ALA A 740 -8.47 -3.83 26.32
N ASN A 741 -7.67 -3.29 25.42
CA ASN A 741 -7.90 -1.98 24.80
C ASN A 741 -9.07 -2.05 23.79
N LEU A 742 -9.16 -3.13 23.01
CA LEU A 742 -10.24 -3.36 22.04
C LEU A 742 -11.51 -3.96 22.68
N LEU A 743 -11.36 -4.79 23.72
CA LEU A 743 -12.46 -5.47 24.42
C LEU A 743 -12.36 -5.26 25.95
N PRO A 744 -12.68 -4.06 26.50
CA PRO A 744 -12.50 -3.75 27.92
C PRO A 744 -13.10 -4.75 28.92
N ARG A 745 -14.16 -5.49 28.53
CA ARG A 745 -14.75 -6.57 29.35
C ARG A 745 -13.74 -7.66 29.74
N ILE A 746 -12.73 -7.96 28.92
CA ILE A 746 -11.74 -9.00 29.24
C ILE A 746 -10.73 -8.55 30.32
N GLY A 747 -10.58 -7.24 30.55
CA GLY A 747 -9.77 -6.68 31.63
C GLY A 747 -10.26 -7.07 33.03
N LYS A 748 -11.46 -7.65 33.15
CA LYS A 748 -11.98 -8.29 34.38
C LYS A 748 -11.40 -9.67 34.66
N GLN A 749 -10.67 -10.26 33.71
CA GLN A 749 -10.13 -11.63 33.79
C GLN A 749 -8.60 -11.67 33.64
N MET A 750 -8.07 -10.74 32.84
CA MET A 750 -6.64 -10.66 32.55
C MET A 750 -6.10 -9.25 32.77
N THR A 751 -4.81 -9.18 33.09
CA THR A 751 -4.06 -7.95 33.35
C THR A 751 -2.88 -7.88 32.38
N GLY A 752 -2.74 -6.81 31.60
CA GLY A 752 -1.53 -6.61 30.82
C GLY A 752 -0.34 -6.38 31.74
N ARG A 753 0.73 -7.16 31.59
CA ARG A 753 1.97 -7.03 32.37
C ARG A 753 3.19 -7.06 31.47
N ALA A 754 4.33 -6.57 31.95
CA ALA A 754 5.61 -6.64 31.26
C ALA A 754 6.74 -7.17 32.15
N TRP A 755 7.73 -7.81 31.54
CA TRP A 755 9.07 -8.02 32.12
C TRP A 755 10.12 -7.29 31.27
N GLY A 756 11.19 -6.80 31.88
CA GLY A 756 12.35 -6.28 31.16
C GLY A 756 13.19 -7.39 30.54
N VAL A 757 13.63 -7.16 29.30
CA VAL A 757 14.55 -8.00 28.55
C VAL A 757 15.78 -7.17 28.16
N ALA A 758 16.97 -7.75 28.30
CA ALA A 758 18.23 -7.12 27.90
C ALA A 758 19.22 -8.16 27.35
N HIS A 759 20.26 -7.67 26.67
CA HIS A 759 21.27 -8.50 26.01
C HIS A 759 22.70 -8.07 26.36
N ILE A 760 23.66 -8.97 26.13
CA ILE A 760 25.11 -8.79 26.24
C ILE A 760 25.77 -9.31 24.95
N GLN A 761 26.86 -8.67 24.48
CA GLN A 761 27.27 -8.64 23.05
C GLN A 761 27.18 -9.94 22.24
N LEU A 762 28.03 -10.98 22.27
CA LEU A 762 29.38 -11.27 22.81
C LEU A 762 30.49 -11.12 21.73
N THR A 763 31.73 -11.55 21.99
CA THR A 763 32.71 -11.90 20.93
C THR A 763 32.41 -13.27 20.31
N ASP A 764 33.08 -13.62 19.21
CA ASP A 764 32.92 -14.92 18.55
C ASP A 764 33.44 -16.08 19.41
N GLU A 765 34.56 -15.87 20.12
CA GLU A 765 35.16 -16.84 21.04
C GLU A 765 34.27 -17.07 22.26
N GLU A 766 33.79 -15.99 22.89
CA GLU A 766 32.83 -16.06 24.01
C GLU A 766 31.54 -16.78 23.62
N ALA A 767 30.98 -16.49 22.43
CA ALA A 767 29.77 -17.13 21.94
C ALA A 767 29.99 -18.63 21.63
N ALA A 768 31.13 -18.98 21.03
CA ALA A 768 31.50 -20.37 20.76
C ALA A 768 31.76 -21.15 22.07
N GLU A 769 32.40 -20.52 23.06
CA GLU A 769 32.62 -21.11 24.38
C GLU A 769 31.29 -21.39 25.09
N LEU A 770 30.33 -20.47 25.07
CA LEU A 770 29.05 -20.61 25.77
C LEU A 770 28.00 -21.46 25.04
N LYS A 771 28.25 -21.90 23.80
CA LYS A 771 27.35 -22.77 23.03
C LYS A 771 26.95 -24.04 23.78
N GLY A 772 25.67 -24.40 23.75
CA GLY A 772 25.12 -25.65 24.31
C GLY A 772 25.04 -25.69 25.84
N ILE A 773 25.09 -24.54 26.53
CA ILE A 773 24.67 -24.47 27.93
C ILE A 773 23.15 -24.64 28.05
N PRO A 774 22.64 -25.27 29.12
CA PRO A 774 21.20 -25.36 29.36
C PRO A 774 20.61 -23.98 29.58
N VAL A 775 19.34 -23.82 29.18
CA VAL A 775 18.55 -22.66 29.55
C VAL A 775 18.48 -22.61 31.07
N THR A 776 18.99 -21.55 31.67
CA THR A 776 19.22 -21.51 33.12
C THR A 776 18.33 -20.44 33.74
N ASN A 777 17.49 -20.86 34.67
CA ASN A 777 16.62 -20.00 35.45
C ASN A 777 17.03 -20.06 36.92
N VAL A 778 17.59 -18.95 37.43
CA VAL A 778 17.74 -18.72 38.87
C VAL A 778 16.53 -17.92 39.31
N ARG A 779 15.53 -18.60 39.89
CA ARG A 779 14.16 -18.09 39.98
C ARG A 779 13.99 -16.79 40.76
N ASP A 780 14.90 -16.49 41.69
CA ASP A 780 14.97 -15.24 42.46
C ASP A 780 15.90 -14.18 41.85
N LEU A 781 16.68 -14.51 40.82
CA LEU A 781 17.58 -13.57 40.12
C LEU A 781 17.13 -13.35 38.67
N ALA A 782 17.48 -14.21 37.73
CA ALA A 782 17.07 -14.06 36.33
C ALA A 782 17.23 -15.37 35.58
N PHE A 783 16.72 -15.41 34.36
CA PHE A 783 16.99 -16.50 33.41
C PHE A 783 17.70 -16.02 32.16
N PHE A 784 18.42 -16.95 31.53
CA PHE A 784 19.18 -16.75 30.30
C PHE A 784 19.25 -18.06 29.49
N PHE A 785 19.75 -17.93 28.26
CA PHE A 785 19.86 -18.98 27.26
C PHE A 785 21.33 -19.17 26.86
N GLU A 786 21.64 -20.17 26.02
CA GLU A 786 22.89 -20.09 25.24
C GLU A 786 22.85 -18.85 24.32
N PRO A 787 24.00 -18.27 23.92
CA PRO A 787 24.02 -17.11 23.04
C PRO A 787 23.56 -17.50 21.63
N ASP A 788 22.79 -16.60 20.99
CA ASP A 788 22.46 -16.77 19.57
C ASP A 788 23.74 -16.60 18.72
N LEU A 789 24.20 -17.67 18.08
CA LEU A 789 25.51 -17.69 17.39
C LEU A 789 25.60 -16.74 16.19
N LYS A 790 24.49 -16.21 15.69
CA LYS A 790 24.45 -15.31 14.52
C LYS A 790 24.60 -13.84 14.93
N THR A 791 23.90 -13.42 15.98
CA THR A 791 23.97 -12.07 16.56
C THR A 791 25.02 -11.96 17.66
N LYS A 792 25.48 -13.11 18.17
CA LYS A 792 26.37 -13.33 19.33
C LYS A 792 25.72 -13.00 20.68
N LYS A 793 24.43 -12.59 20.68
CA LYS A 793 23.76 -12.00 21.85
C LYS A 793 23.39 -13.03 22.89
N LEU A 794 23.78 -12.75 24.13
CA LEU A 794 23.36 -13.46 25.33
C LEU A 794 22.23 -12.69 26.00
N LYS A 795 21.05 -13.30 26.08
CA LYS A 795 19.81 -12.65 26.55
C LYS A 795 19.52 -12.95 28.03
N PHE A 796 19.02 -11.93 28.74
CA PHE A 796 18.60 -12.00 30.14
C PHE A 796 17.18 -11.43 30.35
N CYS A 797 16.48 -11.95 31.36
CA CYS A 797 15.18 -11.45 31.83
C CYS A 797 14.94 -11.85 33.31
N HIS A 798 14.41 -10.93 34.13
CA HIS A 798 14.04 -11.18 35.52
C HIS A 798 12.57 -11.64 35.61
N MET A 799 12.31 -12.85 36.12
CA MET A 799 10.93 -13.31 36.42
C MET A 799 10.46 -12.85 37.80
N GLY A 800 10.50 -11.54 38.02
CA GLY A 800 9.91 -10.88 39.19
C GLY A 800 8.38 -10.80 39.12
N GLY A 801 7.81 -9.98 40.00
CA GLY A 801 6.38 -9.66 40.05
C GLY A 801 5.78 -9.07 38.77
N ALA A 802 6.60 -8.68 37.80
CA ALA A 802 6.23 -8.00 36.55
C ALA A 802 5.64 -6.60 36.77
N PHE A 803 5.55 -5.83 35.69
CA PHE A 803 5.17 -4.43 35.74
C PHE A 803 3.81 -4.17 35.08
N THR A 804 3.00 -3.30 35.68
CA THR A 804 1.70 -2.83 35.17
C THR A 804 1.77 -1.40 34.64
N ASN A 805 0.75 -0.98 33.91
CA ASN A 805 0.63 0.34 33.31
C ASN A 805 -0.82 0.83 33.33
N TYR A 806 -1.45 0.78 34.51
CA TYR A 806 -2.80 1.31 34.74
C TYR A 806 -2.89 2.81 34.45
N SER A 807 -1.81 3.54 34.71
CA SER A 807 -1.73 5.00 34.55
C SER A 807 -1.80 5.50 33.09
N TYR A 808 -1.66 4.60 32.10
CA TYR A 808 -1.76 4.95 30.68
C TYR A 808 -3.17 4.77 30.09
N SER A 809 -3.99 3.89 30.67
CA SER A 809 -5.37 3.68 30.21
C SER A 809 -6.34 4.67 30.85
N LYS A 810 -7.23 5.24 30.03
CA LYS A 810 -8.34 6.08 30.52
C LYS A 810 -9.40 5.28 31.29
N ASP A 811 -9.46 3.97 31.05
CA ASP A 811 -10.46 3.05 31.63
C ASP A 811 -9.92 2.31 32.88
N GLY A 812 -8.73 2.68 33.36
CA GLY A 812 -8.10 2.05 34.54
C GLY A 812 -7.63 0.62 34.27
N LEU A 813 -7.31 0.27 33.02
CA LEU A 813 -6.80 -1.04 32.60
C LEU A 813 -5.28 -1.00 32.46
N SER A 814 -4.58 -2.06 32.88
CA SER A 814 -3.15 -2.19 32.60
C SER A 814 -2.95 -2.70 31.18
N ILE A 815 -2.45 -1.84 30.29
CA ILE A 815 -2.27 -2.10 28.85
C ILE A 815 -0.85 -1.75 28.37
N PRO A 816 -0.37 -2.37 27.27
CA PRO A 816 0.92 -2.01 26.67
C PRO A 816 0.98 -0.56 26.18
N PHE A 817 2.18 -0.04 25.98
CA PHE A 817 2.35 1.20 25.23
C PHE A 817 2.02 0.99 23.74
N PRO A 818 1.31 1.92 23.08
CA PRO A 818 0.96 1.82 21.67
C PRO A 818 2.17 2.03 20.76
N ASN A 819 3.21 2.74 21.20
CA ASN A 819 4.45 2.91 20.44
C ASN A 819 5.56 2.00 21.00
N LEU A 820 6.31 1.36 20.10
CA LEU A 820 7.48 0.54 20.48
C LEU A 820 8.56 1.34 21.22
N ALA A 821 8.72 2.63 20.88
CA ALA A 821 9.69 3.53 21.48
C ALA A 821 9.50 3.70 23.00
N ASP A 822 8.25 3.77 23.45
CA ASP A 822 7.91 3.92 24.88
C ASP A 822 8.25 2.65 25.69
N SER A 823 8.41 1.50 25.01
CA SER A 823 8.84 0.23 25.59
C SER A 823 10.36 -0.01 25.52
N GLN A 824 11.18 0.90 24.96
CA GLN A 824 12.64 0.72 24.82
C GLN A 824 13.40 1.10 26.11
N PHE A 825 13.09 0.44 27.22
CA PHE A 825 13.87 0.53 28.46
C PHE A 825 13.74 -0.73 29.31
N MET A 826 14.63 -0.85 30.30
CA MET A 826 14.56 -1.85 31.37
C MET A 826 14.37 -1.17 32.74
N PRO A 827 13.47 -1.68 33.60
CA PRO A 827 13.40 -1.32 35.02
C PRO A 827 14.72 -1.55 35.76
N LEU A 828 15.11 -0.62 36.64
CA LEU A 828 16.39 -0.72 37.37
C LEU A 828 16.47 -1.98 38.26
N GLU A 829 15.34 -2.47 38.78
CA GLU A 829 15.27 -3.70 39.58
C GLU A 829 15.64 -4.94 38.76
N ASP A 830 15.16 -5.05 37.51
CA ASP A 830 15.50 -6.16 36.61
C ASP A 830 17.01 -6.15 36.32
N GLU A 831 17.60 -4.97 36.06
CA GLU A 831 19.04 -4.81 35.87
C GLU A 831 19.85 -5.25 37.09
N VAL A 832 19.44 -4.86 38.31
CA VAL A 832 20.13 -5.26 39.55
C VAL A 832 20.15 -6.78 39.71
N HIS A 833 19.03 -7.46 39.45
CA HIS A 833 18.96 -8.91 39.52
C HIS A 833 19.78 -9.60 38.41
N ILE A 834 19.77 -9.06 37.18
CA ILE A 834 20.60 -9.57 36.07
C ILE A 834 22.10 -9.40 36.38
N ARG A 835 22.53 -8.26 36.93
CA ARG A 835 23.93 -8.05 37.34
C ARG A 835 24.33 -8.97 38.50
N GLN A 836 23.44 -9.24 39.46
CA GLN A 836 23.71 -10.22 40.51
C GLN A 836 23.81 -11.65 39.94
N LEU A 837 22.94 -12.04 39.01
CA LEU A 837 23.04 -13.32 38.30
C LEU A 837 24.39 -13.45 37.58
N LEU A 838 24.82 -12.42 36.84
CA LEU A 838 26.10 -12.43 36.15
C LEU A 838 27.27 -12.59 37.14
N LYS A 839 27.23 -11.92 38.32
CA LYS A 839 28.24 -12.09 39.36
C LYS A 839 28.30 -13.51 39.93
N GLU A 840 27.18 -14.23 39.95
CA GLU A 840 27.10 -15.62 40.43
C GLU A 840 27.52 -16.66 39.36
N VAL A 841 27.28 -16.39 38.07
CA VAL A 841 27.45 -17.36 36.97
C VAL A 841 28.65 -17.04 36.06
N PHE A 842 28.77 -15.79 35.60
CA PHE A 842 29.78 -15.30 34.66
C PHE A 842 30.42 -13.98 35.14
N PRO A 843 31.29 -14.01 36.18
CA PRO A 843 31.80 -12.79 36.80
C PRO A 843 32.51 -11.83 35.84
N HIS A 844 33.16 -12.39 34.80
CA HIS A 844 33.84 -11.64 33.75
C HIS A 844 32.89 -10.83 32.84
N LEU A 845 31.59 -11.15 32.83
CA LEU A 845 30.56 -10.44 32.06
C LEU A 845 29.72 -9.46 32.92
N ALA A 846 29.86 -9.47 34.24
CA ALA A 846 28.96 -8.76 35.16
C ALA A 846 28.91 -7.23 34.99
N GLU A 847 30.04 -6.63 34.60
CA GLU A 847 30.16 -5.19 34.38
C GLU A 847 30.06 -4.82 32.89
N ARG A 848 29.74 -5.78 32.00
CA ARG A 848 29.52 -5.49 30.57
C ARG A 848 28.25 -4.63 30.41
N PRO A 849 28.19 -3.70 29.44
CA PRO A 849 26.97 -2.98 29.12
C PRO A 849 25.82 -3.92 28.73
N LEU A 850 24.63 -3.63 29.24
CA LEU A 850 23.38 -4.23 28.78
C LEU A 850 22.89 -3.45 27.55
N ILE A 851 22.59 -4.16 26.46
CA ILE A 851 22.11 -3.59 25.19
C ILE A 851 20.70 -4.10 24.86
N ASP A 852 20.03 -3.44 23.90
CA ASP A 852 18.68 -3.78 23.43
C ASP A 852 17.65 -3.95 24.57
N GLN A 853 17.71 -3.05 25.55
CA GLN A 853 16.81 -3.04 26.72
C GLN A 853 15.39 -2.69 26.30
N HIS A 854 14.42 -3.57 26.59
CA HIS A 854 13.01 -3.34 26.27
C HIS A 854 12.05 -4.09 27.20
N LEU A 855 10.80 -3.64 27.23
CA LEU A 855 9.68 -4.32 27.89
C LEU A 855 9.03 -5.36 26.97
N CYS A 856 8.87 -6.58 27.46
CA CYS A 856 8.12 -7.66 26.80
C CYS A 856 6.76 -7.83 27.47
N TRP A 857 5.67 -7.48 26.76
CA TRP A 857 4.30 -7.49 27.26
C TRP A 857 3.58 -8.84 27.12
N PHE A 858 2.75 -9.21 28.09
CA PHE A 858 1.94 -10.44 28.10
C PHE A 858 0.60 -10.24 28.86
N ALA A 859 -0.39 -11.07 28.56
CA ALA A 859 -1.72 -11.04 29.19
C ALA A 859 -1.80 -12.05 30.34
N ASP A 860 -1.92 -11.60 31.57
CA ASP A 860 -1.86 -12.45 32.78
C ASP A 860 -3.23 -12.70 33.41
N THR A 861 -3.60 -13.97 33.59
CA THR A 861 -4.81 -14.40 34.33
C THR A 861 -4.47 -14.83 35.76
N ASP A 862 -5.40 -14.64 36.70
CA ASP A 862 -5.15 -14.92 38.14
C ASP A 862 -5.03 -16.42 38.47
N ASP A 863 -5.44 -17.30 37.56
CA ASP A 863 -5.22 -18.76 37.60
C ASP A 863 -4.12 -19.24 36.64
N SER A 864 -3.55 -18.32 35.84
CA SER A 864 -2.59 -18.62 34.75
C SER A 864 -3.13 -19.62 33.71
N ASP A 865 -4.45 -19.75 33.59
CA ASP A 865 -5.08 -20.44 32.47
C ASP A 865 -5.23 -19.50 31.26
N PHE A 866 -5.13 -20.03 30.03
CA PHE A 866 -5.41 -19.26 28.81
C PHE A 866 -6.89 -18.83 28.75
N ILE A 867 -7.22 -17.82 27.95
CA ILE A 867 -8.60 -17.48 27.57
C ILE A 867 -8.74 -17.78 26.08
N ILE A 868 -9.53 -18.81 25.75
CA ILE A 868 -9.79 -19.30 24.39
C ILE A 868 -11.29 -19.60 24.31
N ASP A 869 -12.12 -18.58 24.11
CA ASP A 869 -13.58 -18.76 24.10
C ASP A 869 -14.31 -17.68 23.30
N TYR A 870 -15.59 -17.90 23.04
CA TYR A 870 -16.49 -16.90 22.53
C TYR A 870 -16.84 -15.85 23.58
N VAL A 871 -17.02 -14.61 23.16
CA VAL A 871 -17.40 -13.49 24.03
C VAL A 871 -18.90 -13.60 24.37
N PRO A 872 -19.31 -13.63 25.65
CA PRO A 872 -20.73 -13.80 25.98
C PRO A 872 -21.59 -12.65 25.47
N GLY A 873 -22.69 -13.04 24.81
CA GLY A 873 -23.64 -12.12 24.17
C GLY A 873 -23.43 -11.90 22.66
N THR A 874 -22.42 -12.52 22.04
CA THR A 874 -22.11 -12.36 20.60
C THR A 874 -22.53 -13.54 19.71
N ASN A 875 -23.44 -14.42 20.15
CA ASN A 875 -23.92 -15.61 19.42
C ASN A 875 -22.81 -16.38 18.65
N ALA A 876 -21.74 -16.75 19.35
CA ALA A 876 -20.56 -17.45 18.80
C ALA A 876 -19.88 -16.82 17.55
N SER A 877 -20.05 -15.52 17.31
CA SER A 877 -19.40 -14.79 16.18
C SER A 877 -18.10 -14.06 16.53
N LEU A 878 -17.84 -13.80 17.82
CA LEU A 878 -16.61 -13.19 18.32
C LEU A 878 -15.92 -14.15 19.30
N ALA A 879 -14.69 -14.55 18.99
CA ALA A 879 -13.81 -15.29 19.91
C ALA A 879 -12.65 -14.41 20.36
N VAL A 880 -12.05 -14.75 21.51
CA VAL A 880 -10.85 -14.09 22.02
C VAL A 880 -9.79 -15.11 22.44
N LEU A 881 -8.55 -14.81 22.12
CA LEU A 881 -7.34 -15.59 22.35
C LEU A 881 -6.36 -14.72 23.15
N SER A 882 -6.34 -14.88 24.47
CA SER A 882 -5.51 -14.09 25.38
C SER A 882 -5.18 -14.88 26.65
N GLY A 883 -4.72 -14.23 27.72
CA GLY A 883 -4.34 -14.88 28.97
C GLY A 883 -3.10 -15.77 28.86
N ASP A 884 -2.17 -15.46 27.94
CA ASP A 884 -0.96 -16.26 27.68
C ASP A 884 -0.05 -16.44 28.90
N SER A 885 -0.23 -15.59 29.93
CA SER A 885 0.33 -15.63 31.27
C SER A 885 1.85 -15.82 31.33
N GLY A 886 2.56 -15.35 30.29
CA GLY A 886 4.02 -15.47 30.17
C GLY A 886 4.51 -16.87 29.79
N HIS A 887 3.63 -17.80 29.43
CA HIS A 887 4.00 -19.18 29.05
C HIS A 887 3.42 -19.67 27.71
N GLY A 888 2.62 -18.85 27.01
CA GLY A 888 1.93 -19.23 25.77
C GLY A 888 2.82 -19.62 24.58
N PHE A 889 3.99 -18.98 24.37
CA PHE A 889 4.80 -19.21 23.15
C PHE A 889 5.15 -20.67 22.87
N LYS A 890 5.47 -21.44 23.93
CA LYS A 890 5.87 -22.85 23.76
C LYS A 890 4.77 -23.71 23.13
N MET A 891 3.52 -23.23 23.13
CA MET A 891 2.36 -23.93 22.54
C MET A 891 2.18 -23.64 21.05
N LEU A 892 3.00 -22.78 20.43
CA LEU A 892 2.90 -22.40 19.01
C LEU A 892 2.57 -23.56 18.05
N PRO A 893 3.21 -24.76 18.14
CA PRO A 893 2.95 -25.87 17.22
C PRO A 893 1.58 -26.55 17.35
N ILE A 894 0.88 -26.36 18.48
CA ILE A 894 -0.40 -27.02 18.80
C ILE A 894 -1.54 -26.04 19.08
N PHE A 895 -1.24 -24.76 19.30
CA PHE A 895 -2.23 -23.78 19.77
C PHE A 895 -3.41 -23.61 18.80
N GLY A 896 -3.16 -23.62 17.49
CA GLY A 896 -4.20 -23.50 16.48
C GLY A 896 -5.26 -24.60 16.57
N GLN A 897 -4.90 -25.81 17.01
CA GLN A 897 -5.82 -26.94 17.17
C GLN A 897 -6.91 -26.65 18.21
N PHE A 898 -6.58 -25.89 19.26
CA PHE A 898 -7.54 -25.50 20.30
C PHE A 898 -8.61 -24.55 19.73
N VAL A 899 -8.18 -23.63 18.85
CA VAL A 899 -9.06 -22.66 18.20
C VAL A 899 -9.88 -23.32 17.09
N HIS A 900 -9.29 -24.19 16.28
CA HIS A 900 -10.03 -25.01 15.33
C HIS A 900 -11.11 -25.86 16.03
N LYS A 901 -10.79 -26.46 17.19
CA LYS A 901 -11.78 -27.19 18.01
C LYS A 901 -12.90 -26.27 18.53
N LEU A 902 -12.59 -25.05 18.98
CA LEU A 902 -13.59 -24.05 19.39
C LEU A 902 -14.55 -23.66 18.23
N LEU A 903 -14.02 -23.55 17.00
CA LEU A 903 -14.83 -23.26 15.80
C LEU A 903 -15.70 -24.45 15.39
N VAL A 904 -15.22 -25.70 15.51
CA VAL A 904 -15.97 -26.90 15.16
C VAL A 904 -17.03 -27.26 16.21
N ASP A 905 -16.72 -27.15 17.50
CA ASP A 905 -17.64 -27.49 18.59
C ASP A 905 -18.68 -26.37 18.88
N GLU A 906 -18.46 -25.16 18.31
CA GLU A 906 -19.14 -23.88 18.58
C GLU A 906 -19.27 -23.48 20.08
N LYS A 907 -18.43 -24.09 20.94
CA LYS A 907 -18.32 -23.79 22.38
C LYS A 907 -16.97 -24.24 22.92
N GLN A 908 -16.44 -23.58 23.95
CA GLN A 908 -15.23 -24.06 24.60
C GLN A 908 -15.51 -25.29 25.48
N SER A 909 -14.93 -26.44 25.10
CA SER A 909 -15.07 -27.72 25.78
C SER A 909 -14.10 -27.95 26.94
N GLN A 910 -13.04 -27.14 27.06
CA GLN A 910 -12.08 -27.14 28.17
C GLN A 910 -12.45 -26.06 29.20
N PRO A 911 -13.00 -26.40 30.39
CA PRO A 911 -13.43 -25.43 31.40
C PRO A 911 -12.36 -24.43 31.84
N LYS A 912 -11.08 -24.83 31.82
CA LYS A 912 -9.95 -23.94 32.15
C LYS A 912 -9.87 -22.70 31.26
N TRP A 913 -10.24 -22.83 29.99
CA TRP A 913 -10.06 -21.79 28.97
C TRP A 913 -11.32 -21.01 28.63
N GLN A 914 -12.44 -21.32 29.30
CA GLN A 914 -13.71 -20.63 29.12
C GLN A 914 -13.64 -19.16 29.56
N TRP A 915 -14.55 -18.34 29.03
CA TRP A 915 -14.76 -16.98 29.49
C TRP A 915 -15.25 -16.97 30.96
N LYS A 916 -14.65 -16.12 31.79
CA LYS A 916 -14.90 -16.00 33.24
C LYS A 916 -15.52 -14.63 33.54
N ASP A 917 -16.75 -14.54 34.06
CA ASP A 917 -17.39 -13.22 34.28
C ASP A 917 -16.78 -12.41 35.45
N SER A 918 -15.89 -13.03 36.23
CA SER A 918 -15.11 -12.39 37.30
C SER A 918 -13.74 -13.05 37.44
N LYS A 919 -12.76 -12.31 37.96
CA LYS A 919 -11.50 -12.89 38.47
C LYS A 919 -11.79 -14.10 39.37
N PRO A 920 -11.26 -15.29 39.08
CA PRO A 920 -11.36 -16.41 40.01
C PRO A 920 -10.67 -16.04 41.33
N LYS A 921 -11.07 -16.66 42.45
CA LYS A 921 -10.34 -16.49 43.72
C LYS A 921 -8.87 -16.85 43.47
N ALA A 922 -7.98 -15.89 43.71
CA ALA A 922 -6.57 -15.98 43.32
C ALA A 922 -5.98 -17.37 43.61
N ALA A 923 -5.51 -18.04 42.56
CA ALA A 923 -4.62 -19.18 42.75
C ALA A 923 -3.35 -18.69 43.46
N ALA A 924 -2.62 -19.60 44.10
CA ALA A 924 -1.38 -19.24 44.77
C ALA A 924 -0.42 -18.60 43.73
N VAL A 925 -0.17 -17.30 43.89
CA VAL A 925 0.62 -16.50 42.95
C VAL A 925 1.99 -17.16 42.79
N TRP A 926 2.29 -17.66 41.58
CA TRP A 926 3.53 -18.38 41.32
C TRP A 926 4.76 -17.47 41.18
N ARG A 927 4.53 -16.15 41.10
CA ARG A 927 5.56 -15.10 41.04
C ARG A 927 6.34 -15.01 42.35
N SER A 928 7.56 -14.50 42.25
CA SER A 928 8.47 -14.28 43.38
C SER A 928 8.11 -13.04 44.22
N SER A 929 7.42 -12.06 43.63
CA SER A 929 7.00 -10.79 44.27
C SER A 929 5.70 -10.25 43.68
N ASP A 930 5.14 -9.21 44.31
CA ASP A 930 4.00 -8.43 43.80
C ASP A 930 4.39 -7.54 42.62
N SER A 931 3.42 -7.20 41.77
CA SER A 931 3.64 -6.35 40.59
C SER A 931 3.75 -4.87 40.93
N GLN A 932 4.55 -4.13 40.14
CA GLN A 932 4.75 -2.69 40.32
C GLN A 932 4.23 -1.88 39.13
N GLU A 933 3.72 -0.68 39.37
CA GLU A 933 3.23 0.22 38.33
C GLU A 933 4.38 1.03 37.69
N LEU A 934 4.53 0.96 36.36
CA LEU A 934 5.66 1.52 35.62
C LEU A 934 5.89 3.02 35.83
N SER A 935 4.85 3.80 36.13
CA SER A 935 4.99 5.25 36.38
C SER A 935 5.75 5.58 37.67
N GLY A 936 5.84 4.64 38.62
CA GLY A 936 6.64 4.78 39.84
C GLY A 936 8.05 4.17 39.77
N VAL A 937 8.41 3.49 38.69
CA VAL A 937 9.62 2.66 38.60
C VAL A 937 10.80 3.45 38.02
N PRO A 938 11.96 3.52 38.71
CA PRO A 938 13.17 4.10 38.15
C PRO A 938 13.63 3.35 36.90
N ARG A 939 13.85 4.08 35.81
CA ARG A 939 14.45 3.54 34.58
C ARG A 939 15.96 3.35 34.80
N ALA A 940 16.52 2.30 34.21
CA ALA A 940 17.97 2.17 34.05
C ALA A 940 18.55 3.43 33.36
N LYS A 941 19.77 3.84 33.74
CA LYS A 941 20.49 4.88 33.00
C LYS A 941 21.13 4.26 31.76
N LEU A 942 20.76 4.76 30.59
CA LEU A 942 21.41 4.49 29.31
C LEU A 942 22.88 4.95 29.31
#